data_AF-F6HJ12-F1
#
_entry.id   AF-F6HJ12-F1
#
_cell.length_a   1.000
_cell.length_b   1.000
_cell.length_c   1.000
_cell.angle_alpha   90.00
_cell.angle_beta   90.00
_cell.angle_gamma   90.00
#
_symmetry.space_group_name_H-M   'P 1'
#
loop_
_entity.id
_entity.type
_entity.pdbx_description
1 polymer ?
#
loop_
_entity_poly.entity_id
_entity_poly.type
_entity_poly.pdbx_seq_one_letter_code
_entity_poly.pdbx_strand_id
1 'polypeptide(L)'
;MKEVETLWEEVRELSLGKSGRVERLESPPTPLRFLREFVSPNKPCLISNATLHWPALSSWSHDDYLSRALSNDVVSLHLTPNGRADALVPAPSTSSSSLCFASPYVHRLLFPEALRLILSCGNANSSGTVAYAQQQNDCFRSEYSALAADCEPHIPWASQALGCLPEAVNLWIGNHLSETSFHKDHYENLYAVVCGQKHFLLLPPTDVHRMYIRQYPAAHYSFSQDSGQLKLELDNPARNVPWCSVNPYPSPETKDAEISQFPLYFNGPKPLECTVKAGEILYLPSMWFHHVKQTPDSSGRTIAINYWYDMQFDIKYAYFNFLQSISYPSTCNLKLAGTECEDSGSDVCACLSKYAPSNSNATPTTSTPTDILRLMDGLGLPIPPDIYASLIKESSTTGDATQATQLLAHINRSGLPLSSALLNRILLMYVSCGLIHTARHMFDKMNVLNKNSISWAIMLAAYMDNGFYEEAIFLFVQMMELHSTIMLELPAWIFICVLKACVHTMNLTLGKQVHGWLLKVGYATNLFLSCYLISFYGKFRCLDDADFVFDQTSERNTVIWTAKMVNKCQGEYMHEALVAFTEMGRAGVKRNEFTYSSVLRACGRMKDHGRCGRLIHASTIKLGLESDIYVQCGLVDMYGKCGLLVEARRVFETVSDTNKTNIVCWNAMLTGYIRHGLYIEAIKFLYQMKAAGIQPQESLLNELRIACGSTTLENKTDGMQI
;
A
#
# COMPACT_ATOMS: atom_id res chain seq x y z
N MET A 1 16.20 -16.98 19.77
CA MET A 1 16.06 -17.36 18.34
C MET A 1 14.95 -18.36 18.13
N LYS A 2 15.00 -19.56 18.76
CA LYS A 2 13.91 -20.54 18.66
C LYS A 2 12.52 -19.97 18.99
N GLU A 3 12.42 -19.10 20.01
CA GLU A 3 11.17 -18.41 20.35
C GLU A 3 10.69 -17.40 19.29
N VAL A 4 11.62 -16.74 18.59
CA VAL A 4 11.33 -15.80 17.49
C VAL A 4 10.92 -16.56 16.23
N GLU A 5 11.57 -17.69 15.95
CA GLU A 5 11.20 -18.60 14.87
C GLU A 5 9.82 -19.20 15.13
N THR A 6 9.54 -19.70 16.33
CA THR A 6 8.21 -20.20 16.69
C THR A 6 7.14 -19.10 16.61
N LEU A 7 7.43 -17.88 17.08
CA LEU A 7 6.51 -16.75 16.93
C LEU A 7 6.28 -16.39 15.46
N TRP A 8 7.33 -16.40 14.64
CA TRP A 8 7.22 -16.16 13.21
C TRP A 8 6.38 -17.25 12.53
N GLU A 9 6.62 -18.53 12.79
CA GLU A 9 5.83 -19.65 12.25
C GLU A 9 4.36 -19.50 12.63
N GLU A 10 4.07 -19.16 13.88
CA GLU A 10 2.71 -18.95 14.37
C GLU A 10 2.00 -17.79 13.67
N VAL A 11 2.67 -16.65 13.51
CA VAL A 11 2.07 -15.48 12.84
C VAL A 11 1.94 -15.70 11.34
N ARG A 12 2.90 -16.39 10.73
CA ARG A 12 2.82 -16.81 9.33
C ARG A 12 1.62 -17.73 9.12
N GLU A 13 1.40 -18.71 10.00
CA GLU A 13 0.24 -19.59 9.93
C GLU A 13 -1.09 -18.88 10.25
N LEU A 14 -1.10 -17.90 11.15
CA LEU A 14 -2.27 -17.06 11.42
C LEU A 14 -2.65 -16.21 10.19
N SER A 15 -1.64 -15.69 9.47
CA SER A 15 -1.85 -14.84 8.28
C SER A 15 -2.32 -15.66 7.06
N LEU A 16 -1.86 -16.91 6.93
CA LEU A 16 -2.09 -17.75 5.74
C LEU A 16 -3.17 -18.82 5.92
N GLY A 17 -3.49 -19.19 7.16
CA GLY A 17 -4.27 -20.38 7.49
C GLY A 17 -3.52 -21.69 7.18
N LYS A 18 -4.22 -22.82 7.31
CA LYS A 18 -3.64 -24.18 7.14
C LYS A 18 -3.45 -24.62 5.67
N SER A 19 -4.02 -23.89 4.71
CA SER A 19 -4.22 -24.41 3.35
C SER A 19 -2.95 -24.40 2.47
N GLY A 20 -1.88 -23.69 2.84
CA GLY A 20 -0.66 -23.59 2.03
C GLY A 20 -0.89 -23.17 0.57
N ARG A 21 -2.05 -22.60 0.25
CA ARG A 21 -2.53 -22.25 -1.09
C ARG A 21 -3.35 -20.96 -1.00
N VAL A 22 -3.34 -20.18 -2.07
CA VAL A 22 -4.20 -19.00 -2.21
C VAL A 22 -5.64 -19.47 -2.37
N GLU A 23 -6.53 -18.93 -1.53
CA GLU A 23 -7.95 -19.28 -1.55
C GLU A 23 -8.61 -18.78 -2.84
N ARG A 24 -9.50 -19.59 -3.42
CA ARG A 24 -10.21 -19.28 -4.66
C ARG A 24 -11.71 -19.13 -4.39
N LEU A 25 -12.25 -17.96 -4.72
CA LEU A 25 -13.67 -17.65 -4.68
C LEU A 25 -14.26 -17.82 -6.08
N GLU A 26 -15.40 -18.49 -6.19
CA GLU A 26 -16.06 -18.72 -7.50
C GLU A 26 -16.76 -17.46 -8.07
N SER A 27 -16.99 -16.45 -7.23
CA SER A 27 -17.66 -15.19 -7.59
C SER A 27 -17.21 -14.05 -6.68
N PRO A 28 -17.45 -12.78 -7.09
CA PRO A 28 -17.19 -11.61 -6.25
C PRO A 28 -17.80 -11.70 -4.84
N PRO A 29 -17.01 -11.47 -3.78
CA PRO A 29 -17.50 -11.47 -2.41
C PRO A 29 -18.35 -10.22 -2.11
N THR A 30 -19.15 -10.27 -1.04
CA THR A 30 -19.72 -9.04 -0.47
C THR A 30 -18.62 -8.18 0.17
N PRO A 31 -18.78 -6.85 0.24
CA PRO A 31 -17.77 -5.97 0.85
C PRO A 31 -17.39 -6.39 2.28
N LEU A 32 -18.37 -6.74 3.12
CA LEU A 32 -18.13 -7.19 4.49
C LEU A 32 -17.35 -8.50 4.55
N ARG A 33 -17.68 -9.46 3.67
CA ARG A 33 -16.95 -10.73 3.57
C ARG A 33 -15.51 -10.48 3.14
N PHE A 34 -15.33 -9.64 2.12
CA PHE A 34 -14.00 -9.29 1.62
C PHE A 34 -13.12 -8.64 2.69
N LEU A 35 -13.69 -7.65 3.40
CA LEU A 35 -13.01 -6.96 4.49
C LEU A 35 -12.62 -7.94 5.61
N ARG A 36 -13.56 -8.77 6.07
CA ARG A 36 -13.37 -9.68 7.20
C ARG A 36 -12.41 -10.84 6.90
N GLU A 37 -12.54 -11.47 5.74
CA GLU A 37 -11.85 -12.73 5.43
C GLU A 37 -10.50 -12.54 4.73
N PHE A 38 -10.28 -11.38 4.10
CA PHE A 38 -9.09 -11.16 3.28
C PHE A 38 -8.33 -9.88 3.65
N VAL A 39 -9.00 -8.72 3.67
CA VAL A 39 -8.31 -7.44 3.92
C VAL A 39 -7.80 -7.30 5.36
N SER A 40 -8.69 -7.55 6.34
CA SER A 40 -8.35 -7.47 7.77
C SER A 40 -7.23 -8.46 8.14
N PRO A 41 -7.27 -9.74 7.72
CA PRO A 41 -6.20 -10.70 8.01
C PRO A 41 -4.99 -10.61 7.07
N ASN A 42 -4.94 -9.68 6.10
CA ASN A 42 -3.86 -9.55 5.11
C ASN A 42 -3.64 -10.82 4.26
N LYS A 43 -4.73 -11.46 3.82
CA LYS A 43 -4.68 -12.75 3.13
C LYS A 43 -5.03 -12.58 1.65
N PRO A 44 -4.19 -13.08 0.73
CA PRO A 44 -4.49 -13.05 -0.70
C PRO A 44 -5.61 -14.02 -1.03
N CYS A 45 -6.40 -13.65 -2.03
CA CYS A 45 -7.39 -14.54 -2.61
C CYS A 45 -7.55 -14.29 -4.10
N LEU A 46 -7.95 -15.33 -4.81
CA LEU A 46 -8.24 -15.28 -6.22
C LEU A 46 -9.75 -15.36 -6.41
N ILE A 47 -10.31 -14.38 -7.12
CA ILE A 47 -11.73 -14.26 -7.39
C ILE A 47 -11.97 -14.62 -8.85
N SER A 48 -12.54 -15.81 -9.06
CA SER A 48 -13.03 -16.26 -10.36
C SER A 48 -14.22 -15.41 -10.81
N ASN A 49 -14.41 -15.30 -12.12
CA ASN A 49 -15.58 -14.69 -12.74
C ASN A 49 -15.85 -13.22 -12.33
N ALA A 50 -14.82 -12.50 -11.88
CA ALA A 50 -14.98 -11.16 -11.33
C ALA A 50 -15.14 -10.07 -12.40
N THR A 51 -14.68 -10.35 -13.63
CA THR A 51 -14.64 -9.38 -14.72
C THR A 51 -15.38 -9.86 -15.98
N LEU A 52 -16.21 -10.92 -15.88
CA LEU A 52 -16.91 -11.49 -17.05
C LEU A 52 -17.80 -10.49 -17.81
N HIS A 53 -18.27 -9.44 -17.12
CA HIS A 53 -19.06 -8.37 -17.70
C HIS A 53 -18.24 -7.30 -18.43
N TRP A 54 -16.91 -7.32 -18.33
CA TRP A 54 -16.04 -6.34 -18.96
C TRP A 54 -15.94 -6.58 -20.47
N PRO A 55 -16.27 -5.59 -21.32
CA PRO A 55 -16.02 -5.66 -22.77
C PRO A 55 -14.56 -6.00 -23.10
N ALA A 56 -13.62 -5.61 -22.24
CA ALA A 56 -12.19 -5.86 -22.42
C ALA A 56 -11.84 -7.33 -22.66
N LEU A 57 -12.51 -8.29 -22.00
CA LEU A 57 -12.22 -9.72 -22.14
C LEU A 57 -12.42 -10.23 -23.56
N SER A 58 -13.43 -9.70 -24.27
CA SER A 58 -13.65 -10.02 -25.68
C SER A 58 -12.83 -9.12 -26.60
N SER A 59 -12.85 -7.81 -26.36
CA SER A 59 -12.35 -6.83 -27.33
C SER A 59 -10.82 -6.77 -27.39
N TRP A 60 -10.13 -6.92 -26.25
CA TRP A 60 -8.68 -6.74 -26.18
C TRP A 60 -7.89 -7.95 -26.67
N SER A 61 -8.56 -9.08 -26.92
CA SER A 61 -7.97 -10.24 -27.60
C SER A 61 -7.73 -10.01 -29.10
N HIS A 62 -8.16 -8.88 -29.66
CA HIS A 62 -7.98 -8.51 -31.05
C HIS A 62 -7.01 -7.32 -31.19
N ASP A 63 -5.91 -7.51 -31.94
CA ASP A 63 -4.90 -6.46 -32.15
C ASP A 63 -5.45 -5.22 -32.84
N ASP A 64 -6.36 -5.43 -33.80
CA ASP A 64 -7.01 -4.36 -34.54
C ASP A 64 -7.87 -3.46 -33.65
N TYR A 65 -8.46 -4.03 -32.60
CA TYR A 65 -9.27 -3.25 -31.67
C TYR A 65 -8.37 -2.31 -30.84
N LEU A 66 -7.35 -2.86 -30.18
CA LEU A 66 -6.42 -2.06 -29.36
C LEU A 66 -5.68 -1.01 -30.22
N SER A 67 -5.19 -1.41 -31.39
CA SER A 67 -4.47 -0.51 -32.29
C SER A 67 -5.35 0.60 -32.85
N ARG A 68 -6.65 0.36 -33.02
CA ARG A 68 -7.62 1.37 -33.46
C ARG A 68 -8.04 2.27 -32.30
N ALA A 69 -8.32 1.70 -31.14
CA ALA A 69 -8.77 2.44 -29.96
C ALA A 69 -7.69 3.41 -29.45
N LEU A 70 -6.42 3.00 -29.53
CA LEU A 70 -5.27 3.77 -29.07
C LEU A 70 -4.40 4.30 -30.23
N SER A 71 -4.97 4.49 -31.42
CA SER A 71 -4.16 4.73 -32.64
C SER A 71 -3.28 5.98 -32.58
N ASN A 72 -3.69 6.99 -31.82
CA ASN A 72 -3.01 8.28 -31.68
C ASN A 72 -2.37 8.47 -30.30
N ASP A 73 -2.46 7.48 -29.41
CA ASP A 73 -2.00 7.59 -28.04
C ASP A 73 -0.51 7.26 -27.94
N VAL A 74 0.23 8.13 -27.24
CA VAL A 74 1.67 7.96 -26.99
C VAL A 74 1.87 7.31 -25.63
N VAL A 75 2.41 6.10 -25.64
CA VAL A 75 2.57 5.25 -24.46
C VAL A 75 4.04 5.05 -24.10
N SER A 76 4.28 4.73 -22.84
CA SER A 76 5.63 4.49 -22.30
C SER A 76 6.01 3.01 -22.43
N LEU A 77 6.79 2.69 -23.48
CA LEU A 77 7.33 1.36 -23.72
C LEU A 77 8.64 1.17 -22.94
N HIS A 78 8.72 0.10 -22.16
CA HIS A 78 9.86 -0.24 -21.34
C HIS A 78 10.71 -1.30 -22.04
N LEU A 79 12.02 -1.08 -22.11
CA LEU A 79 12.98 -1.93 -22.79
C LEU A 79 14.07 -2.39 -21.82
N THR A 80 14.31 -3.71 -21.78
CA THR A 80 15.40 -4.33 -21.00
C THR A 80 16.07 -5.46 -21.79
N PRO A 81 17.32 -5.83 -21.49
CA PRO A 81 18.00 -6.91 -22.21
C PRO A 81 17.35 -8.29 -22.03
N ASN A 82 16.69 -8.53 -20.90
CA ASN A 82 16.24 -9.86 -20.49
C ASN A 82 14.75 -9.94 -20.12
N GLY A 83 14.00 -8.84 -20.24
CA GLY A 83 12.58 -8.79 -19.89
C GLY A 83 12.28 -8.58 -18.42
N ARG A 84 13.31 -8.47 -17.56
CA ARG A 84 13.12 -8.26 -16.12
C ARG A 84 12.84 -6.80 -15.83
N ALA A 85 11.63 -6.51 -15.34
CA ALA A 85 11.28 -5.21 -14.80
C ALA A 85 11.95 -4.99 -13.44
N ASP A 86 12.64 -3.84 -13.32
CA ASP A 86 13.21 -3.30 -12.09
C ASP A 86 13.97 -4.38 -11.29
N ALA A 87 15.16 -4.74 -11.76
CA ALA A 87 15.88 -5.92 -11.29
C ALA A 87 17.33 -5.62 -10.88
N LEU A 88 17.90 -6.52 -10.07
CA LEU A 88 19.33 -6.49 -9.77
C LEU A 88 20.14 -7.03 -10.95
N VAL A 89 21.16 -6.28 -11.35
CA VAL A 89 22.08 -6.62 -12.44
C VAL A 89 23.53 -6.30 -12.05
N PRO A 90 24.53 -6.94 -12.70
CA PRO A 90 25.93 -6.59 -12.49
C PRO A 90 26.21 -5.12 -12.79
N ALA A 91 26.94 -4.45 -11.89
CA ALA A 91 27.29 -3.04 -12.06
C ALA A 91 28.30 -2.85 -13.21
N PRO A 92 28.35 -1.66 -13.84
CA PRO A 92 29.23 -1.40 -15.00
C PRO A 92 30.75 -1.41 -14.72
N SER A 93 31.19 -1.47 -13.45
CA SER A 93 32.62 -1.37 -13.07
C SER A 93 33.39 -2.69 -13.12
N THR A 94 34.71 -2.61 -13.30
CA THR A 94 35.66 -3.73 -13.52
C THR A 94 35.81 -4.76 -12.40
N SER A 95 35.19 -4.57 -11.22
CA SER A 95 35.06 -5.62 -10.21
C SER A 95 33.75 -6.39 -10.40
N SER A 96 33.85 -7.60 -10.94
CA SER A 96 32.75 -8.47 -11.38
C SER A 96 31.75 -8.93 -10.29
N SER A 97 31.81 -8.38 -9.07
CA SER A 97 31.03 -8.86 -7.92
C SER A 97 30.01 -7.85 -7.35
N SER A 98 29.97 -6.61 -7.83
CA SER A 98 29.00 -5.62 -7.32
C SER A 98 27.71 -5.59 -8.14
N LEU A 99 26.56 -5.65 -7.46
CA LEU A 99 25.22 -5.55 -8.08
C LEU A 99 24.68 -4.12 -7.95
N CYS A 100 23.84 -3.71 -8.88
CA CYS A 100 23.08 -2.46 -8.86
C CYS A 100 21.60 -2.73 -9.22
N PHE A 101 20.71 -1.84 -8.78
CA PHE A 101 19.30 -1.86 -9.15
C PHE A 101 19.12 -1.13 -10.47
N ALA A 102 18.68 -1.82 -11.52
CA ALA A 102 18.53 -1.25 -12.86
C ALA A 102 17.07 -1.02 -13.23
N SER A 103 16.74 0.25 -13.48
CA SER A 103 15.48 0.63 -14.10
C SER A 103 15.54 0.50 -15.63
N PRO A 104 14.42 0.12 -16.28
CA PRO A 104 14.35 -0.05 -17.72
C PRO A 104 14.58 1.27 -18.49
N TYR A 105 14.99 1.15 -19.75
CA TYR A 105 14.94 2.28 -20.67
C TYR A 105 13.49 2.52 -21.09
N VAL A 106 13.03 3.76 -21.02
CA VAL A 106 11.66 4.14 -21.37
C VAL A 106 11.66 4.87 -22.70
N HIS A 107 10.97 4.31 -23.69
CA HIS A 107 10.76 4.91 -25.00
C HIS A 107 9.29 5.28 -25.17
N ARG A 108 9.02 6.56 -25.46
CA ARG A 108 7.66 7.04 -25.74
C ARG A 108 7.39 7.02 -27.24
N LEU A 109 6.37 6.27 -27.64
CA LEU A 109 5.98 6.10 -29.04
C LEU A 109 4.48 5.82 -29.16
N LEU A 110 3.96 5.82 -30.39
CA LEU A 110 2.55 5.50 -30.65
C LEU A 110 2.22 4.07 -30.25
N PHE A 111 1.06 3.87 -29.65
CA PHE A 111 0.63 2.56 -29.15
C PHE A 111 0.69 1.44 -30.18
N PRO A 112 0.26 1.60 -31.46
CA PRO A 112 0.37 0.53 -32.45
C PRO A 112 1.82 0.06 -32.67
N GLU A 113 2.78 0.98 -32.63
CA GLU A 113 4.20 0.66 -32.75
C GLU A 113 4.72 -0.05 -31.49
N ALA A 114 4.31 0.43 -30.31
CA ALA A 114 4.65 -0.18 -29.03
C ALA A 114 4.12 -1.63 -28.95
N LEU A 115 2.85 -1.86 -29.31
CA LEU A 115 2.24 -3.18 -29.34
C LEU A 115 2.97 -4.12 -30.30
N ARG A 116 3.30 -3.64 -31.50
CA ARG A 116 4.10 -4.41 -32.48
C ARG A 116 5.45 -4.82 -31.89
N LEU A 117 6.15 -3.91 -31.19
CA LEU A 117 7.43 -4.23 -30.57
C LEU A 117 7.28 -5.30 -29.48
N ILE A 118 6.30 -5.17 -28.58
CA ILE A 118 6.00 -6.15 -27.53
C ILE A 118 5.75 -7.54 -28.12
N LEU A 119 4.97 -7.62 -29.20
CA LEU A 119 4.61 -8.88 -29.85
C LEU A 119 5.74 -9.47 -30.71
N SER A 120 6.67 -8.65 -31.19
CA SER A 120 7.78 -9.07 -32.06
C SER A 120 9.01 -9.63 -31.32
N CYS A 121 9.15 -9.35 -30.03
CA CYS A 121 10.25 -9.81 -29.18
C CYS A 121 10.18 -11.34 -29.02
N GLY A 122 10.96 -12.06 -29.83
CA GLY A 122 10.97 -13.53 -29.89
C GLY A 122 11.37 -14.11 -31.25
N ASN A 123 11.39 -13.30 -32.31
CA ASN A 123 11.99 -13.70 -33.59
C ASN A 123 13.51 -13.50 -33.53
N ALA A 124 14.28 -14.52 -33.96
CA ALA A 124 15.74 -14.63 -33.87
C ALA A 124 16.57 -13.49 -34.52
N ASN A 125 15.93 -12.45 -35.08
CA ASN A 125 16.55 -11.34 -35.80
C ASN A 125 16.41 -9.96 -35.12
N SER A 126 15.78 -9.83 -33.94
CA SER A 126 15.62 -8.53 -33.25
C SER A 126 16.59 -8.36 -32.08
N SER A 127 17.48 -7.35 -32.15
CA SER A 127 18.31 -6.61 -31.16
C SER A 127 18.55 -7.09 -29.70
N GLY A 128 18.21 -8.31 -29.28
CA GLY A 128 18.44 -8.82 -27.93
C GLY A 128 17.72 -8.05 -26.81
N THR A 129 16.65 -7.30 -27.13
CA THR A 129 15.91 -6.48 -26.18
C THR A 129 14.46 -6.96 -26.06
N VAL A 130 13.94 -6.99 -24.83
CA VAL A 130 12.57 -7.38 -24.52
C VAL A 130 11.76 -6.13 -24.17
N ALA A 131 10.61 -5.98 -24.84
CA ALA A 131 9.71 -4.85 -24.71
C ALA A 131 8.43 -5.22 -23.93
N TYR A 132 7.99 -4.34 -23.05
CA TYR A 132 6.74 -4.45 -22.29
C TYR A 132 6.25 -3.05 -21.88
N ALA A 133 4.97 -2.93 -21.53
CA ALA A 133 4.38 -1.72 -20.97
C ALA A 133 4.02 -1.96 -19.50
N GLN A 134 4.58 -1.14 -18.60
CA GLN A 134 4.36 -1.28 -17.15
C GLN A 134 4.33 0.06 -16.41
N GLN A 135 4.12 1.18 -17.13
CA GLN A 135 4.19 2.50 -16.53
C GLN A 135 3.34 2.53 -15.26
N GLN A 136 3.94 2.92 -14.14
CA GLN A 136 3.21 3.06 -12.87
C GLN A 136 2.66 4.49 -12.74
N ASN A 137 1.90 4.73 -11.66
CA ASN A 137 1.25 6.00 -11.32
C ASN A 137 0.10 6.34 -12.25
N ASP A 138 -0.91 5.47 -12.24
CA ASP A 138 -2.21 5.72 -12.86
C ASP A 138 -2.19 5.75 -14.39
N CYS A 139 -1.32 4.92 -14.99
CA CYS A 139 -1.12 4.91 -16.43
C CYS A 139 -2.39 4.52 -17.20
N PHE A 140 -3.29 3.72 -16.61
CA PHE A 140 -4.50 3.29 -17.30
C PHE A 140 -5.46 4.46 -17.55
N ARG A 141 -5.60 5.35 -16.58
CA ARG A 141 -6.44 6.55 -16.70
C ARG A 141 -5.77 7.69 -17.48
N SER A 142 -4.46 7.61 -17.70
CA SER A 142 -3.69 8.60 -18.47
C SER A 142 -3.35 8.10 -19.89
N GLU A 143 -2.38 7.20 -20.03
CA GLU A 143 -1.87 6.67 -21.31
C GLU A 143 -2.86 5.77 -22.07
N TYR A 144 -3.78 5.11 -21.36
CA TYR A 144 -4.70 4.12 -21.95
C TYR A 144 -6.17 4.51 -21.79
N SER A 145 -6.44 5.80 -21.58
CA SER A 145 -7.77 6.30 -21.20
C SER A 145 -8.87 6.01 -22.23
N ALA A 146 -8.52 5.83 -23.51
CA ALA A 146 -9.47 5.42 -24.55
C ALA A 146 -10.07 4.02 -24.32
N LEU A 147 -9.39 3.17 -23.54
CA LEU A 147 -9.86 1.84 -23.16
C LEU A 147 -10.67 1.83 -21.85
N ALA A 148 -10.82 2.99 -21.17
CA ALA A 148 -11.43 3.05 -19.85
C ALA A 148 -12.88 2.56 -19.82
N ALA A 149 -13.62 2.69 -20.93
CA ALA A 149 -15.00 2.22 -21.04
C ALA A 149 -15.13 0.68 -21.10
N ASP A 150 -14.03 -0.04 -21.37
CA ASP A 150 -14.03 -1.50 -21.51
C ASP A 150 -13.88 -2.22 -20.17
N CYS A 151 -13.57 -1.48 -19.11
CA CYS A 151 -13.33 -1.97 -17.75
C CYS A 151 -14.10 -1.10 -16.75
N GLU A 152 -14.28 -1.60 -15.52
CA GLU A 152 -14.81 -0.75 -14.46
C GLU A 152 -13.75 0.27 -13.99
N PRO A 153 -14.12 1.52 -13.67
CA PRO A 153 -13.17 2.52 -13.18
C PRO A 153 -12.61 2.18 -11.79
N HIS A 154 -13.33 1.36 -11.03
CA HIS A 154 -12.92 0.77 -9.76
C HIS A 154 -13.73 -0.51 -9.52
N ILE A 155 -13.30 -1.36 -8.58
CA ILE A 155 -13.99 -2.60 -8.24
C ILE A 155 -15.00 -2.32 -7.11
N PRO A 156 -16.33 -2.30 -7.35
CA PRO A 156 -17.28 -1.70 -6.40
C PRO A 156 -17.29 -2.34 -5.01
N TRP A 157 -17.26 -3.67 -4.95
CA TRP A 157 -17.27 -4.40 -3.68
C TRP A 157 -15.97 -4.21 -2.88
N ALA A 158 -14.83 -4.06 -3.57
CA ALA A 158 -13.54 -3.82 -2.94
C ALA A 158 -13.44 -2.37 -2.43
N SER A 159 -13.85 -1.39 -3.23
CA SER A 159 -13.86 0.02 -2.83
C SER A 159 -14.77 0.26 -1.62
N GLN A 160 -15.94 -0.38 -1.59
CA GLN A 160 -16.84 -0.30 -0.44
C GLN A 160 -16.24 -0.95 0.81
N ALA A 161 -15.51 -2.07 0.67
CA ALA A 161 -14.85 -2.74 1.79
C ALA A 161 -13.69 -1.91 2.36
N LEU A 162 -12.88 -1.31 1.48
CA LEU A 162 -11.73 -0.49 1.85
C LEU A 162 -12.12 0.93 2.31
N GLY A 163 -13.33 1.37 1.96
CA GLY A 163 -13.85 2.70 2.29
C GLY A 163 -13.25 3.83 1.44
N CYS A 164 -12.56 3.49 0.34
CA CYS A 164 -11.91 4.43 -0.56
C CYS A 164 -11.94 3.93 -2.02
N LEU A 165 -11.68 4.85 -2.96
CA LEU A 165 -11.46 4.53 -4.38
C LEU A 165 -9.96 4.22 -4.62
N PRO A 166 -9.61 3.50 -5.70
CA PRO A 166 -8.21 3.25 -6.01
C PRO A 166 -7.48 4.57 -6.29
N GLU A 167 -6.31 4.71 -5.69
CA GLU A 167 -5.42 5.84 -5.89
C GLU A 167 -4.86 5.85 -7.32
N ALA A 168 -4.49 4.66 -7.83
CA ALA A 168 -3.98 4.45 -9.17
C ALA A 168 -4.57 3.19 -9.81
N VAL A 169 -4.82 3.26 -11.12
CA VAL A 169 -5.15 2.11 -11.96
C VAL A 169 -4.05 1.99 -13.01
N ASN A 170 -3.32 0.89 -12.98
CA ASN A 170 -2.18 0.65 -13.86
C ASN A 170 -2.48 -0.47 -14.84
N LEU A 171 -1.91 -0.38 -16.04
CA LEU A 171 -2.00 -1.40 -17.08
C LEU A 171 -0.63 -2.02 -17.30
N TRP A 172 -0.61 -3.35 -17.39
CA TRP A 172 0.51 -4.13 -17.86
C TRP A 172 0.20 -4.73 -19.23
N ILE A 173 1.11 -4.57 -20.21
CA ILE A 173 1.13 -5.35 -21.46
C ILE A 173 2.50 -5.99 -21.61
N GLY A 174 2.56 -7.30 -21.79
CA GLY A 174 3.83 -8.00 -22.02
C GLY A 174 3.67 -9.30 -22.81
N ASN A 175 4.75 -10.06 -22.85
CA ASN A 175 4.86 -11.36 -23.51
C ASN A 175 5.51 -12.39 -22.57
N HIS A 176 5.78 -13.60 -23.08
CA HIS A 176 6.39 -14.71 -22.33
C HIS A 176 7.82 -14.45 -21.81
N LEU A 177 8.53 -13.44 -22.33
CA LEU A 177 9.89 -13.08 -21.92
C LEU A 177 9.91 -12.01 -20.82
N SER A 178 8.86 -11.20 -20.73
CA SER A 178 8.77 -10.17 -19.68
C SER A 178 8.38 -10.77 -18.33
N GLU A 179 9.04 -10.35 -17.25
CA GLU A 179 8.75 -10.77 -15.87
C GLU A 179 8.98 -9.60 -14.90
N THR A 180 8.30 -9.64 -13.75
CA THR A 180 8.53 -8.67 -12.66
C THR A 180 9.41 -9.32 -11.61
N SER A 181 10.53 -8.67 -11.29
CA SER A 181 11.51 -9.17 -10.33
C SER A 181 10.90 -9.30 -8.92
N PHE A 182 11.61 -9.96 -8.01
CA PHE A 182 11.07 -10.26 -6.69
C PHE A 182 11.08 -9.03 -5.78
N HIS A 183 9.89 -8.50 -5.45
CA HIS A 183 9.72 -7.24 -4.73
C HIS A 183 8.42 -7.23 -3.91
N LYS A 184 8.10 -6.11 -3.26
CA LYS A 184 6.82 -5.90 -2.57
C LYS A 184 6.27 -4.52 -2.91
N ASP A 185 4.95 -4.40 -2.90
CA ASP A 185 4.25 -3.13 -3.04
C ASP A 185 3.70 -2.64 -1.70
N HIS A 186 3.41 -1.34 -1.61
CA HIS A 186 2.78 -0.71 -0.44
C HIS A 186 1.29 -0.45 -0.68
N TYR A 187 0.65 -1.19 -1.58
CA TYR A 187 -0.74 -0.98 -1.97
C TYR A 187 -1.57 -2.24 -1.76
N GLU A 188 -2.82 -2.06 -1.37
CA GLU A 188 -3.83 -3.12 -1.53
C GLU A 188 -4.15 -3.22 -3.03
N ASN A 189 -3.78 -4.34 -3.66
CA ASN A 189 -3.79 -4.47 -5.11
C ASN A 189 -4.84 -5.48 -5.57
N LEU A 190 -5.81 -5.04 -6.38
CA LEU A 190 -6.72 -5.92 -7.10
C LEU A 190 -6.17 -6.09 -8.51
N TYR A 191 -5.57 -7.24 -8.76
CA TYR A 191 -4.84 -7.57 -9.99
C TYR A 191 -5.74 -8.38 -10.94
N ALA A 192 -6.36 -7.70 -11.90
CA ALA A 192 -7.26 -8.29 -12.89
C ALA A 192 -6.50 -8.73 -14.14
N VAL A 193 -6.64 -9.98 -14.58
CA VAL A 193 -6.07 -10.43 -15.86
C VAL A 193 -7.13 -10.41 -16.94
N VAL A 194 -6.80 -9.80 -18.09
CA VAL A 194 -7.71 -9.66 -19.24
C VAL A 194 -7.30 -10.59 -20.38
N CYS A 195 -5.99 -10.68 -20.68
CA CYS A 195 -5.45 -11.56 -21.71
C CYS A 195 -4.31 -12.41 -21.15
N GLY A 196 -4.24 -13.68 -21.54
CA GLY A 196 -3.20 -14.62 -21.09
C GLY A 196 -3.37 -15.03 -19.63
N GLN A 197 -2.24 -15.29 -18.97
CA GLN A 197 -2.17 -15.72 -17.57
C GLN A 197 -0.96 -15.09 -16.87
N LYS A 198 -1.12 -14.79 -15.59
CA LYS A 198 -0.05 -14.33 -14.70
C LYS A 198 0.22 -15.37 -13.62
N HIS A 199 1.48 -15.73 -13.42
CA HIS A 199 1.94 -16.71 -12.44
C HIS A 199 2.66 -15.98 -11.31
N PHE A 200 2.06 -15.99 -10.14
CA PHE A 200 2.59 -15.33 -8.94
C PHE A 200 3.24 -16.35 -8.03
N LEU A 201 4.43 -16.01 -7.57
CA LEU A 201 5.04 -16.56 -6.38
C LEU A 201 4.87 -15.52 -5.28
N LEU A 202 4.32 -15.91 -4.13
CA LEU A 202 3.92 -15.01 -3.05
C LEU A 202 4.52 -15.46 -1.71
N LEU A 203 5.08 -14.51 -0.95
CA LEU A 203 5.41 -14.70 0.46
C LEU A 203 4.78 -13.58 1.31
N PRO A 204 4.26 -13.92 2.50
CA PRO A 204 3.67 -12.94 3.39
C PRO A 204 4.72 -11.94 3.89
N PRO A 205 4.30 -10.75 4.34
CA PRO A 205 5.18 -9.74 4.93
C PRO A 205 6.00 -10.29 6.12
N THR A 206 5.50 -11.33 6.78
CA THR A 206 6.18 -12.02 7.89
C THR A 206 7.53 -12.62 7.52
N ASP A 207 7.76 -12.89 6.24
CA ASP A 207 8.96 -13.57 5.76
C ASP A 207 10.06 -12.59 5.34
N VAL A 208 9.92 -11.29 5.65
CA VAL A 208 10.87 -10.21 5.29
C VAL A 208 12.34 -10.52 5.59
N HIS A 209 12.60 -11.17 6.72
CA HIS A 209 13.96 -11.54 7.16
C HIS A 209 14.66 -12.53 6.23
N ARG A 210 13.91 -13.25 5.41
CA ARG A 210 14.41 -14.23 4.44
C ARG A 210 14.65 -13.60 3.07
N MET A 211 14.29 -12.33 2.86
CA MET A 211 14.34 -11.65 1.56
C MET A 211 15.68 -10.95 1.30
N TYR A 212 16.55 -10.87 2.31
CA TYR A 212 17.88 -10.25 2.25
C TYR A 212 17.82 -8.84 1.63
N ILE A 213 16.91 -7.98 2.10
CA ILE A 213 16.78 -6.63 1.54
C ILE A 213 18.06 -5.83 1.82
N ARG A 214 18.70 -5.31 0.78
CA ARG A 214 19.94 -4.53 0.85
C ARG A 214 19.83 -3.24 0.04
N GLN A 215 20.68 -2.27 0.36
CA GLN A 215 20.80 -1.03 -0.40
C GLN A 215 21.71 -1.26 -1.61
N TYR A 216 21.16 -1.02 -2.81
CA TYR A 216 21.87 -1.16 -4.08
C TYR A 216 22.01 0.19 -4.78
N PRO A 217 23.16 0.51 -5.39
CA PRO A 217 23.27 1.67 -6.26
C PRO A 217 22.22 1.62 -7.37
N ALA A 218 21.55 2.73 -7.61
CA ALA A 218 20.60 2.86 -8.69
C ALA A 218 21.32 3.05 -10.03
N ALA A 219 20.79 2.40 -11.06
CA ALA A 219 21.21 2.52 -12.44
C ALA A 219 19.98 2.57 -13.35
N HIS A 220 20.15 3.05 -14.56
CA HIS A 220 19.14 3.02 -15.60
C HIS A 220 19.75 2.59 -16.92
N TYR A 221 18.95 1.92 -17.75
CA TYR A 221 19.35 1.63 -19.12
C TYR A 221 19.15 2.87 -20.01
N SER A 222 20.15 3.18 -20.84
CA SER A 222 20.11 4.18 -21.89
C SER A 222 20.34 3.52 -23.25
N PHE A 223 19.71 4.05 -24.31
CA PHE A 223 19.86 3.51 -25.66
C PHE A 223 21.05 4.17 -26.37
N SER A 224 22.05 3.37 -26.75
CA SER A 224 23.22 3.84 -27.49
C SER A 224 22.92 3.86 -29.00
N GLN A 225 22.91 5.06 -29.60
CA GLN A 225 22.70 5.22 -31.03
C GLN A 225 23.83 4.61 -31.88
N ASP A 226 25.04 4.54 -31.32
CA ASP A 226 26.23 4.04 -32.03
C ASP A 226 26.27 2.51 -32.13
N SER A 227 25.80 1.82 -31.10
CA SER A 227 25.82 0.34 -31.02
C SER A 227 24.46 -0.31 -31.24
N GLY A 228 23.37 0.46 -31.22
CA GLY A 228 22.00 -0.05 -31.30
C GLY A 228 21.61 -0.95 -30.13
N GLN A 229 22.32 -0.85 -29.00
CA GLN A 229 22.15 -1.68 -27.80
C GLN A 229 21.89 -0.83 -26.56
N LEU A 230 21.26 -1.45 -25.55
CA LEU A 230 21.08 -0.85 -24.25
C LEU A 230 22.40 -0.85 -23.47
N LYS A 231 22.76 0.33 -22.94
CA LYS A 231 23.89 0.54 -22.05
C LYS A 231 23.37 0.81 -20.64
N LEU A 232 24.02 0.25 -19.63
CA LEU A 232 23.67 0.47 -18.22
C LEU A 232 24.52 1.59 -17.63
N GLU A 233 23.88 2.59 -17.01
CA GLU A 233 24.55 3.76 -16.44
C GLU A 233 24.10 3.96 -14.99
N LEU A 234 25.05 4.17 -14.08
CA LEU A 234 24.75 4.47 -12.68
C LEU A 234 24.18 5.89 -12.54
N ASP A 235 23.19 6.05 -11.67
CA ASP A 235 22.59 7.35 -11.38
C ASP A 235 23.65 8.33 -10.83
N ASN A 236 23.65 9.55 -11.35
CA ASN A 236 24.47 10.65 -10.84
C ASN A 236 23.57 11.88 -10.57
N PRO A 237 23.38 12.30 -9.30
CA PRO A 237 24.06 11.83 -8.08
C PRO A 237 23.70 10.40 -7.69
N ALA A 238 24.63 9.72 -7.01
CA ALA A 238 24.45 8.34 -6.56
C ALA A 238 23.25 8.24 -5.60
N ARG A 239 22.30 7.37 -5.96
CA ARG A 239 21.12 7.03 -5.16
C ARG A 239 21.17 5.53 -4.86
N ASN A 240 20.72 5.14 -3.67
CA ASN A 240 20.57 3.73 -3.32
C ASN A 240 19.09 3.33 -3.25
N VAL A 241 18.79 2.10 -3.64
CA VAL A 241 17.45 1.51 -3.62
C VAL A 241 17.47 0.25 -2.76
N PRO A 242 16.57 0.13 -1.75
CA PRO A 242 16.39 -1.11 -1.02
C PRO A 242 15.68 -2.13 -1.93
N TRP A 243 16.31 -3.29 -2.17
CA TRP A 243 15.73 -4.35 -3.01
C TRP A 243 16.00 -5.74 -2.46
N CYS A 244 15.16 -6.72 -2.81
CA CYS A 244 15.36 -8.12 -2.42
C CYS A 244 16.55 -8.69 -3.19
N SER A 245 17.53 -9.27 -2.47
CA SER A 245 18.69 -9.89 -3.13
C SER A 245 18.38 -11.22 -3.79
N VAL A 246 17.34 -11.91 -3.31
CA VAL A 246 17.07 -13.30 -3.67
C VAL A 246 16.45 -13.40 -5.06
N ASN A 247 17.03 -14.25 -5.91
CA ASN A 247 16.36 -14.74 -7.10
C ASN A 247 15.54 -16.01 -6.76
N PRO A 248 14.19 -15.96 -6.79
CA PRO A 248 13.37 -17.13 -6.49
C PRO A 248 13.42 -18.22 -7.56
N TYR A 249 13.93 -17.91 -8.76
CA TYR A 249 14.07 -18.84 -9.89
C TYR A 249 15.51 -18.79 -10.46
N PRO A 250 16.52 -19.26 -9.69
CA PRO A 250 17.87 -19.37 -10.22
C PRO A 250 17.94 -20.38 -11.35
N SER A 251 18.85 -20.16 -12.31
CA SER A 251 19.10 -21.12 -13.38
C SER A 251 19.74 -22.39 -12.81
N PRO A 252 19.65 -23.55 -13.49
CA PRO A 252 20.27 -24.78 -13.01
C PRO A 252 21.77 -24.62 -12.66
N GLU A 253 22.49 -23.77 -13.39
CA GLU A 253 23.91 -23.50 -13.21
C GLU A 253 24.21 -22.60 -12.01
N THR A 254 23.27 -21.71 -11.63
CA THR A 254 23.43 -20.74 -10.54
C THR A 254 22.74 -21.16 -9.25
N LYS A 255 21.93 -22.23 -9.30
CA LYS A 255 21.08 -22.67 -8.20
C LYS A 255 21.84 -22.96 -6.91
N ASP A 256 22.93 -23.72 -6.97
CA ASP A 256 23.67 -24.09 -5.76
C ASP A 256 24.36 -22.88 -5.11
N ALA A 257 24.86 -21.94 -5.95
CA ALA A 257 25.42 -20.69 -5.49
C ALA A 257 24.36 -19.80 -4.82
N GLU A 258 23.17 -19.68 -5.43
CA GLU A 258 22.05 -18.91 -4.90
C GLU A 258 21.53 -19.50 -3.57
N ILE A 259 21.43 -20.83 -3.46
CA ILE A 259 21.03 -21.54 -2.22
C ILE A 259 22.06 -21.29 -1.11
N SER A 260 23.35 -21.38 -1.43
CA SER A 260 24.44 -21.13 -0.49
C SER A 260 24.47 -19.67 -0.03
N GLN A 261 24.17 -18.73 -0.92
CA GLN A 261 24.16 -17.30 -0.62
C GLN A 261 22.93 -16.86 0.18
N PHE A 262 21.77 -17.49 -0.03
CA PHE A 262 20.49 -17.11 0.59
C PHE A 262 19.78 -18.27 1.32
N PRO A 263 20.45 -18.95 2.27
CA PRO A 263 19.93 -20.18 2.88
C PRO A 263 18.61 -19.99 3.65
N LEU A 264 18.37 -18.83 4.26
CA LEU A 264 17.11 -18.56 4.96
C LEU A 264 15.90 -18.57 4.02
N TYR A 265 16.09 -18.17 2.75
CA TYR A 265 15.04 -18.25 1.75
C TYR A 265 14.80 -19.71 1.35
N PHE A 266 15.83 -20.41 0.87
CA PHE A 266 15.66 -21.73 0.27
C PHE A 266 15.36 -22.85 1.28
N ASN A 267 15.81 -22.72 2.53
CA ASN A 267 15.58 -23.72 3.58
C ASN A 267 14.27 -23.49 4.37
N GLY A 268 13.65 -22.33 4.23
CA GLY A 268 12.40 -22.02 4.94
C GLY A 268 11.13 -22.50 4.20
N PRO A 269 9.94 -22.13 4.70
CA PRO A 269 8.65 -22.44 4.10
C PRO A 269 8.59 -22.06 2.64
N LYS A 270 7.99 -22.96 1.85
CA LYS A 270 7.79 -22.73 0.43
C LYS A 270 6.89 -21.51 0.20
N PRO A 271 7.19 -20.71 -0.84
CA PRO A 271 6.29 -19.66 -1.29
C PRO A 271 4.93 -20.23 -1.69
N LEU A 272 3.88 -19.41 -1.59
CA LEU A 272 2.60 -19.72 -2.20
C LEU A 272 2.70 -19.46 -3.70
N GLU A 273 2.06 -20.30 -4.50
CA GLU A 273 1.96 -20.10 -5.94
C GLU A 273 0.50 -20.01 -6.35
N CYS A 274 0.18 -19.04 -7.20
CA CYS A 274 -1.14 -18.95 -7.82
C CYS A 274 -1.04 -18.46 -9.26
N THR A 275 -1.93 -18.97 -10.11
CA THR A 275 -2.08 -18.52 -11.49
C THR A 275 -3.41 -17.80 -11.64
N VAL A 276 -3.34 -16.56 -12.13
CA VAL A 276 -4.49 -15.69 -12.41
C VAL A 276 -4.72 -15.71 -13.92
N LYS A 277 -5.89 -16.18 -14.33
CA LYS A 277 -6.28 -16.31 -15.74
C LYS A 277 -7.12 -15.12 -16.18
N ALA A 278 -7.22 -14.92 -17.50
CA ALA A 278 -8.20 -14.01 -18.09
C ALA A 278 -9.60 -14.19 -17.46
N GLY A 279 -10.18 -13.11 -16.95
CA GLY A 279 -11.48 -13.13 -16.25
C GLY A 279 -11.40 -13.20 -14.71
N GLU A 280 -10.20 -13.39 -14.16
CA GLU A 280 -9.96 -13.53 -12.73
C GLU A 280 -9.30 -12.26 -12.15
N ILE A 281 -9.54 -12.03 -10.85
CA ILE A 281 -8.85 -11.00 -10.07
C ILE A 281 -8.09 -11.69 -8.93
N LEU A 282 -6.82 -11.36 -8.75
CA LEU A 282 -6.09 -11.65 -7.52
C LEU A 282 -6.17 -10.42 -6.61
N TYR A 283 -6.73 -10.57 -5.42
CA TYR A 283 -6.44 -9.65 -4.33
C TYR A 283 -5.06 -10.00 -3.77
N LEU A 284 -4.10 -9.11 -4.03
CA LEU A 284 -2.75 -9.14 -3.49
C LEU A 284 -2.66 -8.08 -2.38
N PRO A 285 -2.61 -8.49 -1.10
CA PRO A 285 -2.57 -7.55 -0.01
C PRO A 285 -1.28 -6.74 -0.02
N SER A 286 -1.33 -5.55 0.56
CA SER A 286 -0.15 -4.71 0.74
C SER A 286 0.99 -5.45 1.47
N MET A 287 2.23 -5.10 1.11
CA MET A 287 3.48 -5.60 1.70
C MET A 287 3.84 -7.06 1.39
N TRP A 288 3.03 -7.75 0.59
CA TRP A 288 3.36 -9.10 0.14
C TRP A 288 4.51 -9.12 -0.86
N PHE A 289 5.50 -9.97 -0.58
CA PHE A 289 6.58 -10.21 -1.50
C PHE A 289 6.09 -11.08 -2.64
N HIS A 290 6.38 -10.67 -3.86
CA HIS A 290 5.91 -11.36 -5.03
C HIS A 290 6.87 -11.30 -6.21
N HIS A 291 6.87 -12.37 -6.99
CA HIS A 291 7.54 -12.47 -8.29
C HIS A 291 6.49 -12.88 -9.32
N VAL A 292 6.51 -12.26 -10.50
CA VAL A 292 5.46 -12.45 -11.51
C VAL A 292 6.05 -12.89 -12.83
N LYS A 293 5.68 -14.10 -13.26
CA LYS A 293 5.88 -14.61 -14.63
C LYS A 293 4.57 -14.60 -15.38
N GLN A 294 4.59 -14.81 -16.69
CA GLN A 294 3.37 -14.79 -17.47
C GLN A 294 3.40 -15.75 -18.66
N THR A 295 2.22 -16.22 -19.03
CA THR A 295 1.98 -17.03 -20.23
C THR A 295 1.00 -16.26 -21.12
N PRO A 296 1.40 -15.89 -22.35
CA PRO A 296 0.55 -15.12 -23.24
C PRO A 296 -0.65 -15.93 -23.76
N ASP A 297 -1.64 -15.21 -24.29
CA ASP A 297 -2.73 -15.78 -25.08
C ASP A 297 -2.25 -16.26 -26.47
N SER A 298 -3.19 -16.70 -27.31
CA SER A 298 -2.91 -17.13 -28.69
C SER A 298 -2.33 -16.04 -29.58
N SER A 299 -2.47 -14.76 -29.23
CA SER A 299 -1.89 -13.63 -29.94
C SER A 299 -0.49 -13.25 -29.41
N GLY A 300 0.05 -13.98 -28.43
CA GLY A 300 1.38 -13.72 -27.90
C GLY A 300 1.45 -12.61 -26.84
N ARG A 301 0.31 -12.13 -26.33
CA ARG A 301 0.21 -11.06 -25.32
C ARG A 301 -0.30 -11.54 -23.97
N THR A 302 0.13 -10.86 -22.92
CA THR A 302 -0.50 -10.88 -21.60
C THR A 302 -0.90 -9.47 -21.23
N ILE A 303 -2.16 -9.26 -20.85
CA ILE A 303 -2.67 -7.94 -20.44
C ILE A 303 -3.31 -8.06 -19.06
N ALA A 304 -2.94 -7.17 -18.15
CA ALA A 304 -3.50 -7.09 -16.81
C ALA A 304 -3.70 -5.64 -16.36
N ILE A 305 -4.64 -5.45 -15.43
CA ILE A 305 -4.98 -4.17 -14.81
C ILE A 305 -4.85 -4.31 -13.31
N ASN A 306 -4.16 -3.36 -12.67
CA ASN A 306 -3.93 -3.33 -11.25
C ASN A 306 -4.67 -2.13 -10.65
N TYR A 307 -5.62 -2.36 -9.76
CA TYR A 307 -6.26 -1.29 -8.99
C TYR A 307 -5.54 -1.18 -7.64
N TRP A 308 -4.76 -0.12 -7.48
CA TRP A 308 -3.99 0.16 -6.28
C TRP A 308 -4.78 1.07 -5.35
N TYR A 309 -5.07 0.56 -4.16
CA TYR A 309 -5.62 1.34 -3.06
C TYR A 309 -4.50 1.59 -2.05
N ASP A 310 -4.44 2.81 -1.53
CA ASP A 310 -3.45 3.15 -0.50
C ASP A 310 -3.59 2.19 0.68
N MET A 311 -2.46 1.72 1.18
CA MET A 311 -2.42 0.83 2.32
C MET A 311 -2.80 1.61 3.57
N GLN A 312 -3.62 0.99 4.42
CA GLN A 312 -3.80 1.51 5.77
C GLN A 312 -2.52 1.22 6.55
N PHE A 313 -1.82 2.27 7.01
CA PHE A 313 -0.63 2.18 7.86
C PHE A 313 -1.00 1.67 9.27
N ASP A 314 -1.59 0.50 9.32
CA ASP A 314 -2.17 -0.16 10.48
C ASP A 314 -1.16 -1.14 11.12
N ILE A 315 -1.65 -2.01 12.01
CA ILE A 315 -0.82 -2.97 12.72
C ILE A 315 -0.04 -3.92 11.79
N LYS A 316 -0.52 -4.20 10.57
CA LYS A 316 0.17 -5.08 9.62
C LYS A 316 1.44 -4.43 9.10
N TYR A 317 1.36 -3.15 8.75
CA TYR A 317 2.52 -2.35 8.37
C TYR A 317 3.52 -2.21 9.51
N ALA A 318 3.01 -1.94 10.72
CA ALA A 318 3.82 -1.87 11.92
C ALA A 318 4.55 -3.20 12.22
N TYR A 319 3.85 -4.32 12.10
CA TYR A 319 4.39 -5.65 12.32
C TYR A 319 5.46 -6.03 11.28
N PHE A 320 5.23 -5.70 10.01
CA PHE A 320 6.24 -5.86 8.97
C PHE A 320 7.54 -5.11 9.32
N ASN A 321 7.44 -3.84 9.70
CA ASN A 321 8.61 -3.04 10.04
C ASN A 321 9.32 -3.55 11.31
N PHE A 322 8.55 -4.05 12.28
CA PHE A 322 9.10 -4.72 13.45
C PHE A 322 9.96 -5.91 13.03
N LEU A 323 9.41 -6.83 12.23
CA LEU A 323 10.16 -8.00 11.76
C LEU A 323 11.38 -7.62 10.93
N GLN A 324 11.31 -6.55 10.13
CA GLN A 324 12.46 -6.04 9.38
C GLN A 324 13.56 -5.48 10.30
N SER A 325 13.20 -4.93 11.47
CA SER A 325 14.14 -4.33 12.43
C SER A 325 14.88 -5.36 13.30
N ILE A 326 14.40 -6.60 13.37
CA ILE A 326 15.05 -7.67 14.15
C ILE A 326 16.38 -8.03 13.47
N SER A 327 17.46 -7.98 14.25
CA SER A 327 18.77 -8.46 13.78
C SER A 327 18.80 -10.00 13.81
N TYR A 328 18.81 -10.62 12.63
CA TYR A 328 18.95 -12.06 12.48
C TYR A 328 20.45 -12.42 12.36
N PRO A 329 20.93 -13.48 13.05
CA PRO A 329 22.29 -14.01 12.87
C PRO A 329 22.50 -14.66 11.51
N SER A 330 22.53 -13.85 10.46
CA SER A 330 23.01 -14.21 9.13
C SER A 330 23.60 -13.02 8.39
N THR A 331 23.89 -11.92 9.10
CA THR A 331 24.90 -10.95 8.64
C THR A 331 26.27 -11.57 8.88
N CYS A 332 26.61 -12.58 8.09
CA CYS A 332 28.00 -12.90 7.88
C CYS A 332 28.60 -11.63 7.27
N ASN A 333 29.43 -10.95 8.07
CA ASN A 333 30.39 -9.98 7.58
C ASN A 333 31.14 -10.66 6.43
N LEU A 334 30.75 -10.38 5.18
CA LEU A 334 31.64 -10.49 4.04
C LEU A 334 32.68 -9.39 4.21
N LYS A 335 33.58 -9.57 5.19
CA LYS A 335 34.90 -8.98 5.15
C LYS A 335 35.55 -9.52 3.89
N LEU A 336 35.99 -8.58 3.07
CA LEU A 336 36.93 -8.80 1.98
C LEU A 336 38.08 -9.69 2.45
N ALA A 337 38.50 -10.56 1.53
CA ALA A 337 39.43 -11.65 1.69
C ALA A 337 40.65 -11.39 2.58
N GLY A 338 41.04 -12.45 3.31
CA GLY A 338 42.40 -12.66 3.80
C GLY A 338 42.52 -12.76 5.31
N THR A 339 42.36 -13.97 5.86
CA THR A 339 43.37 -14.69 6.66
C THR A 339 42.80 -16.02 7.17
N GLU A 340 43.64 -17.05 7.11
CA GLU A 340 43.40 -18.43 7.51
C GLU A 340 43.03 -18.56 9.00
N CYS A 341 42.16 -19.53 9.32
CA CYS A 341 42.31 -20.38 10.50
C CYS A 341 41.38 -21.60 10.39
N GLU A 342 42.00 -22.78 10.50
CA GLU A 342 41.37 -24.08 10.70
C GLU A 342 40.64 -24.12 12.06
N ASP A 343 39.47 -24.75 12.14
CA ASP A 343 39.22 -25.82 13.11
C ASP A 343 37.91 -26.59 12.82
N SER A 344 37.78 -27.71 13.50
CA SER A 344 37.16 -28.99 13.14
C SER A 344 35.86 -29.32 13.90
N GLY A 345 35.14 -30.35 13.43
CA GLY A 345 34.12 -31.10 14.20
C GLY A 345 32.67 -30.85 13.74
N SER A 346 32.07 -31.68 12.88
CA SER A 346 31.50 -33.03 13.12
C SER A 346 29.96 -33.01 13.27
N ASP A 347 29.31 -33.62 12.28
CA ASP A 347 28.03 -34.34 12.25
C ASP A 347 27.14 -34.37 13.51
N VAL A 348 25.87 -33.98 13.34
CA VAL A 348 24.76 -34.87 13.72
C VAL A 348 23.68 -34.82 12.62
N CYS A 349 23.40 -36.00 12.10
CA CYS A 349 22.53 -36.34 10.98
C CYS A 349 21.06 -36.53 11.42
N ALA A 350 20.15 -36.27 10.47
CA ALA A 350 18.85 -36.90 10.19
C ALA A 350 18.10 -37.69 11.30
N CYS A 351 16.79 -37.41 11.44
CA CYS A 351 15.76 -38.46 11.35
C CYS A 351 14.30 -37.95 11.36
N LEU A 352 13.47 -38.64 10.57
CA LEU A 352 11.99 -38.75 10.59
C LEU A 352 11.15 -37.81 9.71
N SER A 353 11.26 -38.06 8.40
CA SER A 353 10.08 -38.13 7.52
C SER A 353 9.39 -39.50 7.69
N LYS A 354 8.06 -39.50 7.85
CA LYS A 354 7.08 -40.54 7.43
C LYS A 354 5.77 -40.29 8.14
N TYR A 355 4.79 -39.71 7.44
CA TYR A 355 3.37 -40.08 7.50
C TYR A 355 2.65 -39.31 6.38
N ALA A 356 2.20 -40.03 5.36
CA ALA A 356 1.20 -39.57 4.40
C ALA A 356 -0.07 -40.38 4.65
N PRO A 357 -1.27 -39.79 4.67
CA PRO A 357 -2.50 -40.54 4.55
C PRO A 357 -3.05 -40.47 3.12
N SER A 358 -3.46 -41.65 2.66
CA SER A 358 -4.21 -41.95 1.46
C SER A 358 -5.63 -41.37 1.45
N ASN A 359 -6.12 -41.07 0.24
CA ASN A 359 -7.49 -40.68 -0.09
C ASN A 359 -8.58 -41.51 0.62
N SER A 360 -9.55 -40.82 1.24
CA SER A 360 -10.94 -41.28 1.29
C SER A 360 -11.87 -40.07 1.21
N ASN A 361 -12.83 -40.14 0.29
CA ASN A 361 -13.91 -39.17 0.12
C ASN A 361 -14.88 -39.29 1.30
N ALA A 362 -14.75 -38.40 2.28
CA ALA A 362 -15.79 -38.03 3.21
C ALA A 362 -15.56 -36.56 3.58
N THR A 363 -16.58 -35.72 3.45
CA THR A 363 -16.56 -34.37 4.04
C THR A 363 -16.30 -34.51 5.54
N PRO A 364 -15.17 -34.04 6.09
CA PRO A 364 -14.94 -34.15 7.51
C PRO A 364 -15.87 -33.15 8.20
N THR A 365 -16.74 -33.67 9.05
CA THR A 365 -17.32 -32.87 10.13
C THR A 365 -16.16 -32.34 10.96
N THR A 366 -15.82 -31.06 10.80
CA THR A 366 -14.73 -30.42 11.53
C THR A 366 -15.09 -30.40 13.01
N SER A 367 -14.45 -31.27 13.79
CA SER A 367 -14.54 -31.27 15.26
C SER A 367 -14.12 -29.90 15.80
N THR A 368 -14.96 -29.29 16.62
CA THR A 368 -14.69 -27.97 17.20
C THR A 368 -13.68 -28.10 18.36
N PRO A 369 -12.96 -27.02 18.73
CA PRO A 369 -12.17 -26.97 19.96
C PRO A 369 -12.96 -27.45 21.19
N THR A 370 -14.26 -27.16 21.25
CA THR A 370 -15.18 -27.62 22.30
C THR A 370 -15.33 -29.15 22.35
N ASP A 371 -15.32 -29.83 21.20
CA ASP A 371 -15.43 -31.29 21.13
C ASP A 371 -14.15 -31.95 21.66
N ILE A 372 -12.98 -31.35 21.40
CA ILE A 372 -11.69 -31.80 21.95
C ILE A 372 -11.67 -31.62 23.48
N LEU A 373 -12.14 -30.47 23.99
CA LEU A 373 -12.25 -30.24 25.44
C LEU A 373 -13.16 -31.26 26.13
N ARG A 374 -14.33 -31.57 25.55
CA ARG A 374 -15.25 -32.58 26.08
C ARG A 374 -14.66 -33.99 26.06
N LEU A 375 -13.93 -34.33 25.00
CA LEU A 375 -13.26 -35.62 24.89
C LEU A 375 -12.18 -35.77 25.96
N MET A 376 -11.34 -34.75 26.17
CA MET A 376 -10.27 -34.80 27.16
C MET A 376 -10.81 -34.81 28.60
N ASP A 377 -11.88 -34.05 28.88
CA ASP A 377 -12.61 -34.12 30.15
C ASP A 377 -13.20 -35.53 30.39
N GLY A 378 -13.80 -36.13 29.36
CA GLY A 378 -14.36 -37.49 29.45
C GLY A 378 -13.32 -38.59 29.63
N LEU A 379 -12.09 -38.38 29.15
CA LEU A 379 -10.96 -39.32 29.29
C LEU A 379 -10.11 -39.06 30.54
N GLY A 380 -10.33 -37.94 31.26
CA GLY A 380 -9.55 -37.57 32.44
C GLY A 380 -8.07 -37.27 32.15
N LEU A 381 -7.73 -36.91 30.91
CA LEU A 381 -6.34 -36.66 30.50
C LEU A 381 -5.95 -35.19 30.75
N PRO A 382 -4.79 -34.91 31.37
CA PRO A 382 -4.29 -33.55 31.49
C PRO A 382 -3.92 -33.01 30.10
N ILE A 383 -4.43 -31.84 29.75
CA ILE A 383 -4.12 -31.16 28.48
C ILE A 383 -2.80 -30.41 28.63
N PRO A 384 -1.76 -30.70 27.81
CA PRO A 384 -0.50 -29.98 27.88
C PRO A 384 -0.60 -28.58 27.22
N PRO A 385 0.30 -27.63 27.57
CA PRO A 385 0.23 -26.22 27.15
C PRO A 385 0.22 -25.99 25.63
N ASP A 386 0.87 -26.86 24.87
CA ASP A 386 0.95 -26.88 23.42
C ASP A 386 -0.40 -27.19 22.75
N ILE A 387 -1.19 -28.08 23.35
CA ILE A 387 -2.56 -28.35 22.91
C ILE A 387 -3.45 -27.14 23.19
N TYR A 388 -3.33 -26.50 24.36
CA TYR A 388 -4.05 -25.24 24.62
C TYR A 388 -3.66 -24.13 23.65
N ALA A 389 -2.38 -23.95 23.35
CA ALA A 389 -1.94 -22.99 22.35
C ALA A 389 -2.58 -23.24 20.97
N SER A 390 -2.71 -24.51 20.58
CA SER A 390 -3.35 -24.92 19.33
C SER A 390 -4.86 -24.63 19.34
N LEU A 391 -5.56 -24.92 20.44
CA LEU A 391 -6.99 -24.64 20.58
C LEU A 391 -7.28 -23.13 20.64
N ILE A 392 -6.41 -22.35 21.29
CA ILE A 392 -6.50 -20.89 21.36
C ILE A 392 -6.37 -20.32 19.94
N LYS A 393 -5.36 -20.78 19.19
CA LYS A 393 -5.13 -20.39 17.80
C LYS A 393 -6.32 -20.69 16.88
N GLU A 394 -6.92 -21.87 17.03
CA GLU A 394 -8.11 -22.24 16.27
C GLU A 394 -9.29 -21.32 16.62
N SER A 395 -9.49 -21.03 17.90
CA SER A 395 -10.54 -20.13 18.38
C SER A 395 -10.34 -18.68 17.91
N SER A 396 -9.10 -18.18 17.85
CA SER A 396 -8.79 -16.87 17.28
C SER A 396 -9.13 -16.79 15.79
N THR A 397 -8.91 -17.88 15.05
CA THR A 397 -9.18 -17.97 13.61
C THR A 397 -10.67 -18.04 13.32
N THR A 398 -11.43 -18.79 14.13
CA THR A 398 -12.88 -18.94 13.96
C THR A 398 -13.64 -17.69 14.40
N GLY A 399 -13.06 -16.88 15.30
CA GLY A 399 -13.72 -15.71 15.88
C GLY A 399 -14.90 -16.07 16.78
N ASP A 400 -15.04 -17.34 17.19
CA ASP A 400 -16.17 -17.81 17.99
C ASP A 400 -15.99 -17.45 19.48
N ALA A 401 -16.74 -16.44 19.91
CA ALA A 401 -16.78 -15.96 21.29
C ALA A 401 -17.15 -17.03 22.33
N THR A 402 -17.99 -18.01 21.95
CA THR A 402 -18.46 -19.07 22.85
C THR A 402 -17.35 -20.08 23.10
N GLN A 403 -16.63 -20.47 22.03
CA GLN A 403 -15.48 -21.37 22.11
C GLN A 403 -14.35 -20.74 22.93
N ALA A 404 -14.02 -19.47 22.67
CA ALA A 404 -13.01 -18.73 23.42
C ALA A 404 -13.29 -18.72 24.94
N THR A 405 -14.56 -18.54 25.33
CA THR A 405 -14.96 -18.52 26.75
C THR A 405 -14.89 -19.91 27.40
N GLN A 406 -15.32 -20.95 26.69
CA GLN A 406 -15.25 -22.34 27.17
C GLN A 406 -13.80 -22.81 27.33
N LEU A 407 -12.94 -22.44 26.40
CA LEU A 407 -11.52 -22.78 26.42
C LEU A 407 -10.81 -22.17 27.63
N LEU A 408 -11.06 -20.89 27.94
CA LEU A 408 -10.47 -20.29 29.14
C LEU A 408 -11.04 -20.90 30.44
N ALA A 409 -12.34 -21.17 30.49
CA ALA A 409 -12.95 -21.83 31.65
C ALA A 409 -12.30 -23.20 31.90
N HIS A 410 -11.93 -23.90 30.85
CA HIS A 410 -11.19 -25.16 30.93
C HIS A 410 -9.74 -24.95 31.40
N ILE A 411 -9.00 -24.02 30.77
CA ILE A 411 -7.63 -23.65 31.16
C ILE A 411 -7.56 -23.28 32.65
N ASN A 412 -8.49 -22.46 33.15
CA ASN A 412 -8.52 -22.05 34.56
C ASN A 412 -8.79 -23.24 35.51
N ARG A 413 -9.63 -24.20 35.12
CA ARG A 413 -9.89 -25.42 35.90
C ARG A 413 -8.69 -26.37 35.91
N SER A 414 -7.87 -26.37 34.87
CA SER A 414 -6.72 -27.26 34.75
C SER A 414 -5.57 -26.94 35.71
N GLY A 415 -5.58 -25.76 36.36
CA GLY A 415 -4.54 -25.35 37.31
C GLY A 415 -3.16 -25.12 36.67
N LEU A 416 -3.10 -25.00 35.34
CA LEU A 416 -1.85 -24.82 34.61
C LEU A 416 -1.19 -23.48 34.91
N PRO A 417 0.12 -23.45 35.22
CA PRO A 417 0.85 -22.19 35.34
C PRO A 417 0.94 -21.52 33.95
N LEU A 418 0.28 -20.36 33.80
CA LEU A 418 0.23 -19.63 32.54
C LEU A 418 1.47 -18.76 32.38
N SER A 419 2.27 -19.07 31.35
CA SER A 419 3.39 -18.22 30.94
C SER A 419 2.89 -16.90 30.33
N SER A 420 3.73 -15.86 30.35
CA SER A 420 3.43 -14.57 29.70
C SER A 420 3.07 -14.72 28.22
N ALA A 421 3.75 -15.61 27.50
CA ALA A 421 3.45 -15.92 26.10
C ALA A 421 2.05 -16.53 25.91
N LEU A 422 1.66 -17.50 26.75
CA LEU A 422 0.33 -18.11 26.67
C LEU A 422 -0.78 -17.12 27.03
N LEU A 423 -0.54 -16.26 28.02
CA LEU A 423 -1.46 -15.17 28.38
C LEU A 423 -1.66 -14.19 27.21
N ASN A 424 -0.60 -13.82 26.50
CA ASN A 424 -0.71 -12.95 25.33
C ASN A 424 -1.51 -13.59 24.19
N ARG A 425 -1.40 -14.91 23.98
CA ARG A 425 -2.22 -15.64 23.01
C ARG A 425 -3.70 -15.62 23.37
N ILE A 426 -4.03 -15.79 24.65
CA ILE A 426 -5.41 -15.72 25.15
C ILE A 426 -5.98 -14.30 24.99
N LEU A 427 -5.19 -13.26 25.29
CA LEU A 427 -5.59 -11.86 25.07
C LEU A 427 -5.92 -11.62 23.60
N LEU A 428 -5.02 -12.03 22.70
CA LEU A 428 -5.22 -11.87 21.26
C LEU A 428 -6.47 -12.62 20.78
N MET A 429 -6.69 -13.85 21.26
CA MET A 429 -7.90 -14.62 20.96
C MET A 429 -9.17 -13.84 21.32
N TYR A 430 -9.26 -13.30 22.54
CA TYR A 430 -10.44 -12.53 22.93
C TYR A 430 -10.65 -11.28 22.07
N VAL A 431 -9.57 -10.58 21.73
CA VAL A 431 -9.63 -9.43 20.82
C VAL A 431 -10.15 -9.86 19.45
N SER A 432 -9.60 -10.94 18.87
CA SER A 432 -10.02 -11.49 17.58
C SER A 432 -11.48 -11.97 17.58
N CYS A 433 -11.99 -12.45 18.72
CA CYS A 433 -13.39 -12.84 18.89
C CYS A 433 -14.33 -11.65 19.24
N GLY A 434 -13.83 -10.40 19.25
CA GLY A 434 -14.62 -9.20 19.59
C GLY A 434 -14.96 -9.06 21.08
N LEU A 435 -14.35 -9.86 21.96
CA LEU A 435 -14.60 -9.89 23.40
C LEU A 435 -13.63 -8.98 24.18
N ILE A 436 -13.61 -7.70 23.83
CA ILE A 436 -12.60 -6.73 24.32
C ILE A 436 -12.71 -6.49 25.83
N HIS A 437 -13.93 -6.43 26.38
CA HIS A 437 -14.10 -6.28 27.83
C HIS A 437 -13.55 -7.48 28.62
N THR A 438 -13.71 -8.69 28.07
CA THR A 438 -13.16 -9.91 28.66
C THR A 438 -11.64 -9.92 28.54
N ALA A 439 -11.10 -9.54 27.38
CA ALA A 439 -9.66 -9.35 27.20
C ALA A 439 -9.10 -8.36 28.22
N ARG A 440 -9.79 -7.23 28.44
CA ARG A 440 -9.38 -6.22 29.42
C ARG A 440 -9.39 -6.76 30.84
N HIS A 441 -10.46 -7.43 31.24
CA HIS A 441 -10.56 -8.02 32.59
C HIS A 441 -9.45 -9.06 32.84
N MET A 442 -9.13 -9.87 31.83
CA MET A 442 -8.02 -10.81 31.90
C MET A 442 -6.68 -10.08 32.01
N PHE A 443 -6.46 -9.07 31.15
CA PHE A 443 -5.27 -8.22 31.19
C PHE A 443 -5.06 -7.63 32.58
N ASP A 444 -6.11 -7.09 33.22
CA ASP A 444 -6.01 -6.52 34.56
C ASP A 444 -5.57 -7.53 35.61
N LYS A 445 -6.05 -8.78 35.51
CA LYS A 445 -5.69 -9.89 36.40
C LYS A 445 -4.31 -10.49 36.14
N MET A 446 -3.68 -10.22 34.99
CA MET A 446 -2.31 -10.70 34.75
C MET A 446 -1.36 -10.09 35.78
N ASN A 447 -0.50 -10.93 36.36
CA ASN A 447 0.56 -10.49 37.25
C ASN A 447 1.41 -9.44 36.51
N VAL A 448 1.76 -8.36 37.22
CA VAL A 448 2.63 -7.26 36.76
C VAL A 448 3.93 -7.79 36.13
N LEU A 449 4.51 -8.88 36.67
CA LEU A 449 5.71 -9.53 36.11
C LEU A 449 5.48 -10.27 34.78
N ASN A 450 4.22 -10.57 34.44
CA ASN A 450 3.83 -11.24 33.19
C ASN A 450 3.32 -10.26 32.11
N LYS A 451 3.05 -8.99 32.47
CA LYS A 451 2.68 -7.94 31.51
C LYS A 451 3.93 -7.43 30.82
N ASN A 452 4.11 -7.76 29.55
CA ASN A 452 5.24 -7.29 28.75
C ASN A 452 4.78 -6.33 27.64
N SER A 453 5.73 -5.78 26.87
CA SER A 453 5.46 -4.85 25.77
C SER A 453 4.38 -5.35 24.80
N ILE A 454 4.33 -6.66 24.55
CA ILE A 454 3.34 -7.32 23.69
C ILE A 454 1.94 -7.28 24.31
N SER A 455 1.78 -7.58 25.61
CA SER A 455 0.47 -7.55 26.28
C SER A 455 -0.18 -6.16 26.18
N TRP A 456 0.62 -5.11 26.40
CA TRP A 456 0.17 -3.72 26.30
C TRP A 456 -0.16 -3.33 24.85
N ALA A 457 0.68 -3.73 23.89
CA ALA A 457 0.45 -3.47 22.47
C ALA A 457 -0.85 -4.09 21.96
N ILE A 458 -1.14 -5.34 22.32
CA ILE A 458 -2.38 -6.04 21.94
C ILE A 458 -3.60 -5.24 22.40
N MET A 459 -3.62 -4.84 23.68
CA MET A 459 -4.77 -4.13 24.25
C MET A 459 -4.92 -2.70 23.69
N LEU A 460 -3.81 -1.98 23.51
CA LEU A 460 -3.84 -0.65 22.89
C LEU A 460 -4.35 -0.70 21.45
N ALA A 461 -3.84 -1.64 20.65
CA ALA A 461 -4.32 -1.84 19.28
C ALA A 461 -5.80 -2.22 19.24
N ALA A 462 -6.23 -3.15 20.09
CA ALA A 462 -7.62 -3.57 20.20
C ALA A 462 -8.57 -2.38 20.47
N TYR A 463 -8.21 -1.50 21.40
CA TYR A 463 -9.00 -0.30 21.68
C TYR A 463 -9.02 0.67 20.49
N MET A 464 -7.89 0.87 19.82
CA MET A 464 -7.81 1.74 18.64
C MET A 464 -8.67 1.25 17.48
N ASP A 465 -8.62 -0.05 17.18
CA ASP A 465 -9.34 -0.67 16.06
C ASP A 465 -10.86 -0.63 16.26
N ASN A 466 -11.31 -0.59 17.52
CA ASN A 466 -12.72 -0.53 17.88
C ASN A 466 -13.21 0.89 18.22
N GLY A 467 -12.35 1.91 18.02
CA GLY A 467 -12.72 3.32 18.25
C GLY A 467 -12.80 3.75 19.72
N PHE A 468 -12.30 2.94 20.64
CA PHE A 468 -12.26 3.22 22.09
C PHE A 468 -11.02 4.05 22.46
N TYR A 469 -10.97 5.29 21.96
CA TYR A 469 -9.77 6.13 22.04
C TYR A 469 -9.43 6.61 23.45
N GLU A 470 -10.44 6.90 24.28
CA GLU A 470 -10.25 7.33 25.68
C GLU A 470 -9.69 6.19 26.52
N GLU A 471 -10.19 4.97 26.33
CA GLU A 471 -9.71 3.76 27.00
C GLU A 471 -8.28 3.42 26.58
N ALA A 472 -7.93 3.61 25.30
CA ALA A 472 -6.57 3.47 24.82
C ALA A 472 -5.62 4.46 25.51
N ILE A 473 -6.02 5.73 25.65
CA ILE A 473 -5.26 6.74 26.37
C ILE A 473 -5.10 6.36 27.84
N PHE A 474 -6.19 5.99 28.51
CA PHE A 474 -6.17 5.60 29.91
C PHE A 474 -5.23 4.40 30.15
N LEU A 475 -5.32 3.39 29.29
CA LEU A 475 -4.43 2.23 29.36
C LEU A 475 -2.96 2.63 29.14
N PHE A 476 -2.68 3.54 28.21
CA PHE A 476 -1.32 4.05 27.98
C PHE A 476 -0.77 4.80 29.21
N VAL A 477 -1.58 5.65 29.86
CA VAL A 477 -1.17 6.35 31.08
C VAL A 477 -0.93 5.36 32.22
N GLN A 478 -1.80 4.35 32.37
CA GLN A 478 -1.61 3.30 33.36
C GLN A 478 -0.31 2.50 33.13
N MET A 479 0.01 2.21 31.86
CA MET A 479 1.28 1.58 31.48
C MET A 479 2.48 2.45 31.91
N MET A 480 2.36 3.76 31.70
CA MET A 480 3.38 4.76 32.04
C MET A 480 3.63 4.86 33.55
N GLU A 481 2.59 4.72 34.37
CA GLU A 481 2.68 4.77 35.84
C GLU A 481 3.29 3.49 36.44
N LEU A 482 2.98 2.32 35.87
CA LEU A 482 3.37 1.03 36.45
C LEU A 482 4.77 0.55 36.03
N HIS A 483 5.27 0.96 34.86
CA HIS A 483 6.49 0.38 34.28
C HIS A 483 7.35 1.37 33.48
N SER A 484 8.17 2.17 34.17
CA SER A 484 9.07 3.12 33.52
C SER A 484 10.16 2.47 32.64
N THR A 485 10.48 1.18 32.83
CA THR A 485 11.54 0.44 32.10
C THR A 485 11.06 -0.35 30.88
N ILE A 486 9.80 -0.81 30.83
CA ILE A 486 9.23 -1.55 29.66
C ILE A 486 9.16 -0.65 28.41
N MET A 487 9.18 0.66 28.62
CA MET A 487 9.02 1.65 27.56
C MET A 487 10.18 1.73 26.56
N LEU A 488 11.38 1.30 26.96
CA LEU A 488 12.53 1.22 26.06
C LEU A 488 12.38 0.10 25.00
N GLU A 489 11.37 -0.75 25.14
CA GLU A 489 11.08 -1.88 24.25
C GLU A 489 9.80 -1.69 23.42
N LEU A 490 9.04 -0.60 23.60
CA LEU A 490 7.82 -0.37 22.83
C LEU A 490 8.14 0.14 21.42
N PRO A 491 7.61 -0.50 20.36
CA PRO A 491 7.84 -0.05 18.99
C PRO A 491 7.15 1.28 18.68
N ALA A 492 7.78 2.07 17.79
CA ALA A 492 7.42 3.47 17.48
C ALA A 492 5.93 3.69 17.12
N TRP A 493 5.29 2.70 16.50
CA TRP A 493 3.91 2.77 16.05
C TRP A 493 2.88 2.82 17.19
N ILE A 494 3.21 2.30 18.39
CA ILE A 494 2.31 2.41 19.56
C ILE A 494 2.12 3.88 19.95
N PHE A 495 3.19 4.68 19.84
CA PHE A 495 3.10 6.11 20.10
C PHE A 495 2.27 6.82 19.02
N ILE A 496 2.32 6.35 17.76
CA ILE A 496 1.43 6.84 16.70
C ILE A 496 -0.03 6.53 17.04
N CYS A 497 -0.35 5.32 17.55
CA CYS A 497 -1.68 4.97 18.01
C CYS A 497 -2.17 5.91 19.12
N VAL A 498 -1.33 6.20 20.12
CA VAL A 498 -1.67 7.10 21.22
C VAL A 498 -1.84 8.55 20.73
N LEU A 499 -0.96 9.03 19.84
CA LEU A 499 -1.10 10.36 19.24
C LEU A 499 -2.36 10.44 18.35
N LYS A 500 -2.73 9.35 17.67
CA LYS A 500 -3.99 9.24 16.92
C LYS A 500 -5.20 9.31 17.87
N ALA A 501 -5.15 8.59 18.98
CA ALA A 501 -6.18 8.67 20.02
C ALA A 501 -6.30 10.10 20.57
N CYS A 502 -5.17 10.77 20.81
CA CYS A 502 -5.14 12.17 21.24
C CYS A 502 -5.83 13.09 20.22
N VAL A 503 -5.63 12.88 18.91
CA VAL A 503 -6.35 13.64 17.86
C VAL A 503 -7.86 13.39 17.93
N HIS A 504 -8.30 12.15 18.06
CA HIS A 504 -9.73 11.81 18.11
C HIS A 504 -10.43 12.31 19.38
N THR A 505 -9.69 12.40 20.49
CA THR A 505 -10.18 12.89 21.80
C THR A 505 -9.89 14.38 22.02
N MET A 506 -9.29 15.06 21.04
CA MET A 506 -8.86 16.46 21.12
C MET A 506 -7.89 16.76 22.29
N ASN A 507 -7.09 15.78 22.71
CA ASN A 507 -6.17 15.89 23.84
C ASN A 507 -4.74 16.30 23.42
N LEU A 508 -4.56 17.58 23.08
CA LEU A 508 -3.25 18.14 22.71
C LEU A 508 -2.23 18.06 23.85
N THR A 509 -2.66 18.28 25.09
CA THR A 509 -1.79 18.32 26.27
C THR A 509 -1.06 17.00 26.45
N LEU A 510 -1.79 15.88 26.40
CA LEU A 510 -1.19 14.55 26.48
C LEU A 510 -0.25 14.30 25.30
N GLY A 511 -0.67 14.65 24.08
CA GLY A 511 0.20 14.47 22.90
C GLY A 511 1.51 15.25 22.99
N LYS A 512 1.51 16.46 23.58
CA LYS A 512 2.74 17.21 23.87
C LYS A 512 3.61 16.52 24.92
N GLN A 513 3.02 15.94 25.96
CA GLN A 513 3.75 15.16 26.96
C GLN A 513 4.39 13.91 26.34
N VAL A 514 3.66 13.19 25.49
CA VAL A 514 4.15 12.04 24.73
C VAL A 514 5.32 12.44 23.82
N HIS A 515 5.17 13.51 23.04
CA HIS A 515 6.26 14.02 22.20
C HIS A 515 7.50 14.42 23.02
N GLY A 516 7.32 15.18 24.11
CA GLY A 516 8.43 15.57 24.98
C GLY A 516 9.15 14.37 25.60
N TRP A 517 8.42 13.31 25.94
CA TRP A 517 8.99 12.06 26.41
C TRP A 517 9.76 11.34 25.29
N LEU A 518 9.21 11.24 24.07
CA LEU A 518 9.86 10.64 22.90
C LEU A 518 11.22 11.29 22.57
N LEU A 519 11.32 12.61 22.74
CA LEU A 519 12.60 13.32 22.59
C LEU A 519 13.64 12.87 23.63
N LYS A 520 13.22 12.71 24.90
CA LYS A 520 14.12 12.28 25.98
C LYS A 520 14.64 10.86 25.79
N VAL A 521 13.86 9.98 25.17
CA VAL A 521 14.22 8.57 24.95
C VAL A 521 14.91 8.32 23.59
N GLY A 522 15.24 9.36 22.82
CA GLY A 522 16.06 9.24 21.62
C GLY A 522 15.29 8.95 20.32
N TYR A 523 13.96 9.12 20.29
CA TYR A 523 13.15 8.93 19.08
C TYR A 523 13.14 10.14 18.13
N ALA A 524 13.96 11.17 18.39
CA ALA A 524 13.99 12.41 17.61
C ALA A 524 14.36 12.21 16.13
N THR A 525 15.09 11.15 15.78
CA THR A 525 15.54 10.87 14.40
C THR A 525 14.64 9.89 13.64
N ASN A 526 13.56 9.38 14.25
CA ASN A 526 12.66 8.43 13.60
C ASN A 526 11.77 9.13 12.57
N LEU A 527 12.09 8.98 11.27
CA LEU A 527 11.39 9.66 10.17
C LEU A 527 9.87 9.42 10.15
N PHE A 528 9.43 8.20 10.49
CA PHE A 528 8.00 7.86 10.51
C PHE A 528 7.26 8.60 11.62
N LEU A 529 7.84 8.62 12.81
CA LEU A 529 7.28 9.32 13.96
C LEU A 529 7.31 10.84 13.75
N SER A 530 8.40 11.38 13.18
CA SER A 530 8.50 12.80 12.83
C SER A 530 7.45 13.22 11.80
N CYS A 531 7.24 12.43 10.74
CA CYS A 531 6.18 12.70 9.77
C CYS A 531 4.79 12.72 10.42
N TYR A 532 4.51 11.76 11.31
CA TYR A 532 3.24 11.71 12.01
C TYR A 532 3.08 12.88 13.00
N LEU A 533 4.12 13.23 13.75
CA LEU A 533 4.12 14.35 14.70
C LEU A 533 3.87 15.69 13.99
N ILE A 534 4.45 15.89 12.81
CA ILE A 534 4.15 17.05 11.95
C ILE A 534 2.64 17.08 11.67
N SER A 535 2.06 15.98 11.18
CA SER A 535 0.61 15.90 10.93
C SER A 535 -0.24 16.08 12.20
N PHE A 536 0.17 15.49 13.32
CA PHE A 536 -0.48 15.60 14.63
C PHE A 536 -0.60 17.06 15.05
N TYR A 537 0.51 17.81 15.06
CA TYR A 537 0.50 19.22 15.42
C TYR A 537 -0.29 20.06 14.41
N GLY A 538 -0.24 19.70 13.12
CA GLY A 538 -1.09 20.29 12.09
C GLY A 538 -2.58 20.16 12.36
N LYS A 539 -3.05 18.98 12.80
CA LYS A 539 -4.46 18.76 13.16
C LYS A 539 -4.92 19.60 14.35
N PHE A 540 -4.01 19.93 15.27
CA PHE A 540 -4.25 20.86 16.38
C PHE A 540 -3.99 22.33 16.05
N ARG A 541 -3.62 22.66 14.80
CA ARG A 541 -3.23 24.00 14.35
C ARG A 541 -2.01 24.59 15.09
N CYS A 542 -1.17 23.75 15.69
CA CYS A 542 0.06 24.14 16.37
C CYS A 542 1.24 24.13 15.39
N LEU A 543 1.26 25.07 14.43
CA LEU A 543 2.24 25.04 13.36
C LEU A 543 3.67 25.27 13.81
N ASP A 544 3.90 26.06 14.86
CA ASP A 544 5.24 26.28 15.40
C ASP A 544 5.85 24.99 15.95
N ASP A 545 5.04 24.18 16.65
CA ASP A 545 5.46 22.85 17.13
C ASP A 545 5.70 21.88 15.95
N ALA A 546 4.89 21.96 14.90
CA ALA A 546 5.08 21.16 13.69
C ALA A 546 6.38 21.53 12.94
N ASP A 547 6.67 22.83 12.82
CA ASP A 547 7.90 23.33 12.20
C ASP A 547 9.13 22.97 13.03
N PHE A 548 9.02 23.00 14.38
CA PHE A 548 10.08 22.51 15.26
C PHE A 548 10.42 21.04 14.99
N VAL A 549 9.42 20.15 14.88
CA VAL A 549 9.65 18.72 14.55
C VAL A 549 10.29 18.57 13.18
N PHE A 550 9.82 19.34 12.20
CA PHE A 550 10.40 19.35 10.86
C PHE A 550 11.88 19.77 10.87
N ASP A 551 12.22 20.80 11.65
CA ASP A 551 13.57 21.33 11.72
C ASP A 551 14.56 20.35 12.35
N GLN A 552 14.10 19.54 13.32
CA GLN A 552 14.89 18.47 13.95
C GLN A 552 15.14 17.26 13.03
N THR A 553 14.45 17.15 11.89
CA THR A 553 14.57 16.00 11.00
C THR A 553 15.72 16.18 10.01
N SER A 554 16.71 15.28 10.05
CA SER A 554 17.95 15.35 9.26
C SER A 554 17.77 14.99 7.77
N GLU A 555 16.87 14.06 7.45
CA GLU A 555 16.53 13.66 6.08
C GLU A 555 15.09 14.06 5.74
N ARG A 556 14.90 15.04 4.87
CA ARG A 556 13.59 15.58 4.51
C ARG A 556 13.20 15.11 3.11
N ASN A 557 12.60 13.94 3.04
CA ASN A 557 12.07 13.39 1.79
C ASN A 557 10.74 14.06 1.39
N THR A 558 10.21 13.70 0.21
CA THR A 558 8.95 14.24 -0.31
C THR A 558 7.79 14.11 0.68
N VAL A 559 7.73 13.04 1.47
CA VAL A 559 6.63 12.78 2.43
C VAL A 559 6.62 13.81 3.56
N ILE A 560 7.79 14.09 4.17
CA ILE A 560 7.92 15.07 5.26
C ILE A 560 7.61 16.50 4.77
N TRP A 561 8.07 16.85 3.57
CA TRP A 561 7.75 18.13 2.94
C TRP A 561 6.26 18.28 2.62
N THR A 562 5.63 17.22 2.09
CA THR A 562 4.19 17.20 1.82
C THR A 562 3.39 17.35 3.11
N ALA A 563 3.78 16.67 4.20
CA ALA A 563 3.11 16.82 5.50
C ALA A 563 3.16 18.27 6.01
N LYS A 564 4.33 18.92 5.97
CA LYS A 564 4.49 20.34 6.34
C LYS A 564 3.61 21.26 5.49
N MET A 565 3.61 21.05 4.18
CA MET A 565 2.83 21.87 3.25
C MET A 565 1.32 21.67 3.44
N VAL A 566 0.83 20.43 3.51
CA VAL A 566 -0.59 20.11 3.68
C VAL A 566 -1.14 20.72 4.98
N ASN A 567 -0.38 20.64 6.07
CA ASN A 567 -0.77 21.27 7.33
C ASN A 567 -0.96 22.79 7.21
N LYS A 568 -0.03 23.48 6.54
CA LYS A 568 -0.13 24.94 6.31
C LYS A 568 -1.32 25.28 5.41
N CYS A 569 -1.61 24.47 4.39
CA CYS A 569 -2.81 24.62 3.56
C CYS A 569 -4.12 24.45 4.35
N GLN A 570 -4.15 23.57 5.35
CA GLN A 570 -5.33 23.31 6.20
C GLN A 570 -5.52 24.37 7.29
N GLY A 571 -4.43 24.93 7.83
CA GLY A 571 -4.44 25.89 8.94
C GLY A 571 -4.80 27.34 8.58
N GLU A 572 -5.17 27.66 7.34
CA GLU A 572 -5.38 29.04 6.82
C GLU A 572 -4.10 29.87 6.58
N TYR A 573 -2.92 29.25 6.69
CA TYR A 573 -1.60 29.87 6.48
C TYR A 573 -1.11 29.70 5.03
N MET A 574 -1.87 30.29 4.11
CA MET A 574 -1.71 30.09 2.67
C MET A 574 -0.36 30.60 2.14
N HIS A 575 0.15 31.68 2.74
CA HIS A 575 1.43 32.26 2.34
C HIS A 575 2.60 31.36 2.77
N GLU A 576 2.54 30.81 3.97
CA GLU A 576 3.53 29.89 4.53
C GLU A 576 3.54 28.56 3.78
N ALA A 577 2.39 28.10 3.27
CA ALA A 577 2.32 26.95 2.38
C ALA A 577 3.10 27.17 1.07
N LEU A 578 3.03 28.37 0.49
CA LEU A 578 3.81 28.74 -0.71
C LEU A 578 5.31 28.87 -0.43
N VAL A 579 5.68 29.40 0.75
CA VAL A 579 7.07 29.44 1.20
C VAL A 579 7.61 28.01 1.31
N ALA A 580 6.91 27.12 2.02
CA ALA A 580 7.31 25.73 2.16
C ALA A 580 7.40 25.00 0.81
N PHE A 581 6.44 25.25 -0.09
CA PHE A 581 6.48 24.73 -1.46
C PHE A 581 7.71 25.21 -2.22
N THR A 582 8.07 26.49 -2.10
CA THR A 582 9.26 27.07 -2.73
C THR A 582 10.54 26.47 -2.17
N GLU A 583 10.64 26.34 -0.84
CA GLU A 583 11.78 25.74 -0.14
C GLU A 583 11.99 24.28 -0.52
N MET A 584 10.92 23.48 -0.64
CA MET A 584 10.99 22.09 -1.10
C MET A 584 11.72 21.97 -2.44
N GLY A 585 11.43 22.86 -3.39
CA GLY A 585 12.12 22.87 -4.68
C GLY A 585 13.56 23.38 -4.61
N ARG A 586 13.85 24.38 -3.76
CA ARG A 586 15.22 24.86 -3.52
C ARG A 586 16.10 23.78 -2.87
N ALA A 587 15.52 22.91 -2.07
CA ALA A 587 16.18 21.75 -1.48
C ALA A 587 16.40 20.59 -2.47
N GLY A 588 16.04 20.74 -3.76
CA GLY A 588 16.19 19.70 -4.76
C GLY A 588 15.18 18.55 -4.64
N VAL A 589 14.15 18.69 -3.80
CA VAL A 589 13.13 17.65 -3.60
C VAL A 589 12.06 17.78 -4.69
N LYS A 590 11.84 16.70 -5.45
CA LYS A 590 10.83 16.65 -6.52
C LYS A 590 9.44 16.81 -5.93
N ARG A 591 8.69 17.79 -6.44
CA ARG A 591 7.27 18.01 -6.16
C ARG A 591 6.45 17.09 -7.04
N ASN A 592 5.46 16.43 -6.46
CA ASN A 592 4.50 15.59 -7.19
C ASN A 592 3.17 16.34 -7.41
N GLU A 593 2.27 15.70 -8.13
CA GLU A 593 0.95 16.17 -8.53
C GLU A 593 0.10 16.55 -7.30
N PHE A 594 0.16 15.75 -6.24
CA PHE A 594 -0.48 16.04 -4.95
C PHE A 594 0.04 17.30 -4.28
N THR A 595 1.35 17.56 -4.40
CA THR A 595 1.99 18.79 -3.90
C THR A 595 1.41 20.01 -4.63
N TYR A 596 1.29 19.92 -5.96
CA TYR A 596 0.71 20.97 -6.79
C TYR A 596 -0.78 21.19 -6.52
N SER A 597 -1.58 20.12 -6.42
CA SER A 597 -3.02 20.23 -6.11
C SER A 597 -3.26 20.91 -4.75
N SER A 598 -2.47 20.53 -3.73
CA SER A 598 -2.57 21.10 -2.38
C SER A 598 -2.23 22.58 -2.33
N VAL A 599 -1.16 23.01 -3.02
CA VAL A 599 -0.76 24.43 -3.04
C VAL A 599 -1.71 25.27 -3.90
N LEU A 600 -2.28 24.72 -4.98
CA LEU A 600 -3.32 25.40 -5.78
C LEU A 600 -4.58 25.66 -4.96
N ARG A 601 -5.02 24.68 -4.18
CA ARG A 601 -6.15 24.86 -3.24
C ARG A 601 -5.87 25.94 -2.20
N ALA A 602 -4.61 26.07 -1.76
CA ALA A 602 -4.20 27.14 -0.86
C ALA A 602 -4.23 28.51 -1.56
N CYS A 603 -3.68 28.61 -2.77
CA CYS A 603 -3.77 29.82 -3.59
C CYS A 603 -5.23 30.28 -3.78
N GLY A 604 -6.17 29.35 -3.98
CA GLY A 604 -7.59 29.69 -4.12
C GLY A 604 -8.21 30.32 -2.88
N ARG A 605 -7.59 30.16 -1.71
CA ARG A 605 -8.03 30.79 -0.45
C ARG A 605 -7.29 32.09 -0.16
N MET A 606 -6.30 32.46 -0.97
CA MET A 606 -5.58 33.72 -0.83
C MET A 606 -6.42 34.88 -1.38
N LYS A 607 -6.34 36.03 -0.71
CA LYS A 607 -6.96 37.29 -1.16
C LYS A 607 -6.03 38.06 -2.09
N ASP A 608 -5.37 37.36 -3.02
CA ASP A 608 -4.34 37.93 -3.91
C ASP A 608 -4.81 38.01 -5.38
N HIS A 609 -6.10 37.84 -5.63
CA HIS A 609 -6.73 37.83 -6.96
C HIS A 609 -6.07 36.83 -7.93
N GLY A 610 -5.66 35.66 -7.39
CA GLY A 610 -5.12 34.54 -8.14
C GLY A 610 -3.70 34.76 -8.67
N ARG A 611 -2.95 35.74 -8.15
CA ARG A 611 -1.56 36.01 -8.58
C ARG A 611 -0.65 34.81 -8.33
N CYS A 612 -0.63 34.30 -7.11
CA CYS A 612 0.14 33.12 -6.74
C CYS A 612 -0.36 31.88 -7.48
N GLY A 613 -1.68 31.72 -7.61
CA GLY A 613 -2.29 30.62 -8.38
C GLY A 613 -1.81 30.57 -9.84
N ARG A 614 -1.73 31.72 -10.52
CA ARG A 614 -1.20 31.80 -11.89
C ARG A 614 0.29 31.45 -11.98
N LEU A 615 1.10 31.81 -10.98
CA LEU A 615 2.52 31.42 -10.94
C LEU A 615 2.68 29.90 -10.79
N ILE A 616 1.87 29.28 -9.93
CA ILE A 616 1.86 27.82 -9.78
C ILE A 616 1.37 27.16 -11.08
N HIS A 617 0.31 27.66 -11.70
CA HIS A 617 -0.18 27.16 -13.00
C HIS A 617 0.89 27.24 -14.09
N ALA A 618 1.64 28.34 -14.18
CA ALA A 618 2.76 28.43 -15.12
C ALA A 618 3.85 27.39 -14.82
N SER A 619 4.07 27.05 -13.55
CA SER A 619 4.98 25.98 -13.16
C SER A 619 4.46 24.59 -13.52
N THR A 620 3.15 24.33 -13.48
CA THR A 620 2.60 23.02 -13.87
C THR A 620 2.77 22.78 -15.36
N ILE A 621 2.51 23.81 -16.18
CA ILE A 621 2.73 23.77 -17.64
C ILE A 621 4.19 23.47 -17.97
N LYS A 622 5.15 24.15 -17.29
CA LYS A 622 6.59 23.92 -17.53
C LYS A 622 7.05 22.51 -17.20
N LEU A 623 6.33 21.80 -16.33
CA LEU A 623 6.66 20.45 -15.90
C LEU A 623 5.83 19.38 -16.61
N GLY A 624 4.94 19.75 -17.52
CA GLY A 624 4.05 18.80 -18.21
C GLY A 624 2.98 18.20 -17.30
N LEU A 625 2.57 18.92 -16.24
CA LEU A 625 1.58 18.47 -15.25
C LEU A 625 0.18 19.07 -15.49
N GLU A 626 -0.02 19.85 -16.55
CA GLU A 626 -1.28 20.52 -16.86
C GLU A 626 -2.44 19.58 -17.26
N SER A 627 -2.11 18.34 -17.64
CA SER A 627 -3.07 17.28 -17.97
C SER A 627 -3.42 16.38 -16.78
N ASP A 628 -2.70 16.48 -15.67
CA ASP A 628 -2.97 15.69 -14.47
C ASP A 628 -4.31 16.11 -13.82
N ILE A 629 -5.13 15.13 -13.45
CA ILE A 629 -6.48 15.38 -12.94
C ILE A 629 -6.49 16.12 -11.60
N TYR A 630 -5.54 15.82 -10.70
CA TYR A 630 -5.47 16.47 -9.39
C TYR A 630 -5.03 17.93 -9.53
N VAL A 631 -4.11 18.19 -10.45
CA VAL A 631 -3.70 19.54 -10.84
C VAL A 631 -4.85 20.30 -11.51
N GLN A 632 -5.54 19.70 -12.47
CA GLN A 632 -6.69 20.30 -13.17
C GLN A 632 -7.83 20.64 -12.20
N CYS A 633 -8.25 19.72 -11.33
CA CYS A 633 -9.28 20.01 -10.33
C CYS A 633 -8.80 21.07 -9.31
N GLY A 634 -7.52 21.06 -8.96
CA GLY A 634 -6.90 22.12 -8.14
C GLY A 634 -6.94 23.49 -8.82
N LEU A 635 -6.67 23.55 -10.13
CA LEU A 635 -6.72 24.77 -10.94
C LEU A 635 -8.14 25.32 -11.09
N VAL A 636 -9.12 24.45 -11.38
CA VAL A 636 -10.55 24.84 -11.46
C VAL A 636 -11.04 25.40 -10.12
N ASP A 637 -10.74 24.71 -9.01
CA ASP A 637 -11.09 25.17 -7.66
C ASP A 637 -10.38 26.50 -7.31
N MET A 638 -9.10 26.64 -7.66
CA MET A 638 -8.32 27.85 -7.43
C MET A 638 -8.89 29.06 -8.20
N TYR A 639 -9.03 28.94 -9.52
CA TYR A 639 -9.58 30.01 -10.35
C TYR A 639 -11.03 30.33 -9.98
N GLY A 640 -11.82 29.30 -9.68
CA GLY A 640 -13.19 29.42 -9.22
C GLY A 640 -13.30 30.25 -7.94
N LYS A 641 -12.48 29.96 -6.92
CA LYS A 641 -12.46 30.74 -5.67
C LYS A 641 -11.89 32.15 -5.83
N CYS A 642 -11.01 32.38 -6.80
CA CYS A 642 -10.47 33.70 -7.10
C CYS A 642 -11.42 34.59 -7.93
N GLY A 643 -12.60 34.09 -8.32
CA GLY A 643 -13.55 34.80 -9.18
C GLY A 643 -13.14 34.87 -10.66
N LEU A 644 -12.09 34.15 -11.04
CA LEU A 644 -11.55 34.10 -12.41
C LEU A 644 -12.27 33.01 -13.21
N LEU A 645 -13.60 33.10 -13.30
CA LEU A 645 -14.46 32.03 -13.81
C LEU A 645 -14.26 31.71 -15.29
N VAL A 646 -13.82 32.68 -16.09
CA VAL A 646 -13.42 32.44 -17.49
C VAL A 646 -12.22 31.50 -17.55
N GLU A 647 -11.24 31.71 -16.68
CA GLU A 647 -10.05 30.86 -16.64
C GLU A 647 -10.33 29.50 -16.00
N ALA A 648 -11.18 29.46 -14.97
CA ALA A 648 -11.70 28.21 -14.41
C ALA A 648 -12.41 27.39 -15.49
N ARG A 649 -13.23 28.06 -16.33
CA ARG A 649 -13.95 27.43 -17.44
C ARG A 649 -13.00 26.94 -18.53
N ARG A 650 -11.99 27.71 -18.91
CA ARG A 650 -10.97 27.29 -19.88
C ARG A 650 -10.22 26.05 -19.39
N VAL A 651 -9.77 26.04 -18.13
CA VAL A 651 -9.13 24.86 -17.55
C VAL A 651 -10.09 23.68 -17.55
N PHE A 652 -11.35 23.88 -17.15
CA PHE A 652 -12.39 22.84 -17.19
C PHE A 652 -12.63 22.30 -18.61
N GLU A 653 -12.57 23.14 -19.64
CA GLU A 653 -12.74 22.74 -21.04
C GLU A 653 -11.51 22.02 -21.61
N THR A 654 -10.32 22.31 -21.08
CA THR A 654 -9.08 21.58 -21.40
C THR A 654 -8.98 20.23 -20.69
N VAL A 655 -9.87 19.94 -19.72
CA VAL A 655 -10.01 18.62 -19.13
C VAL A 655 -10.44 17.66 -20.25
N SER A 656 -9.69 16.56 -20.44
CA SER A 656 -10.02 15.54 -21.44
C SER A 656 -11.43 15.00 -21.22
N ASP A 657 -12.10 14.54 -22.28
CA ASP A 657 -13.46 13.97 -22.16
C ASP A 657 -13.52 12.76 -21.20
N THR A 658 -12.41 12.04 -21.03
CA THR A 658 -12.23 10.98 -20.02
C THR A 658 -12.20 11.52 -18.58
N ASN A 659 -11.54 12.66 -18.35
CA ASN A 659 -11.44 13.33 -17.06
C ASN A 659 -12.69 14.16 -16.69
N LYS A 660 -13.56 14.47 -17.66
CA LYS A 660 -14.90 15.05 -17.44
C LYS A 660 -15.86 14.10 -16.73
N THR A 661 -15.44 12.92 -16.28
CA THR A 661 -16.22 12.08 -15.35
C THR A 661 -15.90 12.37 -13.88
N ASN A 662 -14.85 13.14 -13.59
CA ASN A 662 -14.45 13.44 -12.22
C ASN A 662 -15.41 14.45 -11.56
N ILE A 663 -16.27 13.94 -10.68
CA ILE A 663 -17.25 14.71 -9.91
C ILE A 663 -16.65 15.91 -9.16
N VAL A 664 -15.38 15.83 -8.73
CA VAL A 664 -14.70 16.90 -7.98
C VAL A 664 -14.52 18.16 -8.83
N CYS A 665 -14.13 18.00 -10.10
CA CYS A 665 -13.95 19.13 -11.03
C CYS A 665 -15.28 19.81 -11.36
N TRP A 666 -16.35 19.04 -11.58
CA TRP A 666 -17.70 19.58 -11.80
C TRP A 666 -18.23 20.32 -10.56
N ASN A 667 -18.09 19.72 -9.38
CA ASN A 667 -18.48 20.34 -8.12
C ASN A 667 -17.69 21.63 -7.88
N ALA A 668 -16.39 21.67 -8.19
CA ALA A 668 -15.56 22.88 -8.05
C ALA A 668 -16.05 24.01 -8.97
N MET A 669 -16.35 23.72 -10.23
CA MET A 669 -16.87 24.71 -11.17
C MET A 669 -18.26 25.23 -10.78
N LEU A 670 -19.16 24.30 -10.40
CA LEU A 670 -20.51 24.64 -9.92
C LEU A 670 -20.44 25.51 -8.66
N THR A 671 -19.56 25.16 -7.72
CA THR A 671 -19.28 25.96 -6.52
C THR A 671 -18.78 27.36 -6.90
N GLY A 672 -17.89 27.46 -7.89
CA GLY A 672 -17.39 28.74 -8.41
C GLY A 672 -18.51 29.65 -8.89
N TYR A 673 -19.43 29.14 -9.71
CA TYR A 673 -20.59 29.90 -10.19
C TYR A 673 -21.52 30.33 -9.05
N ILE A 674 -21.87 29.42 -8.13
CA ILE A 674 -22.77 29.70 -7.00
C ILE A 674 -22.19 30.80 -6.10
N ARG A 675 -20.92 30.69 -5.71
CA ARG A 675 -20.26 31.65 -4.80
C ARG A 675 -20.14 33.06 -5.35
N HIS A 676 -20.14 33.20 -6.67
CA HIS A 676 -20.03 34.50 -7.35
C HIS A 676 -21.38 35.01 -7.86
N GLY A 677 -22.49 34.39 -7.46
CA GLY A 677 -23.84 34.84 -7.81
C GLY A 677 -24.24 34.59 -9.27
N LEU A 678 -23.48 33.78 -10.02
CA LEU A 678 -23.79 33.45 -11.41
C LEU A 678 -24.76 32.26 -11.48
N TYR A 679 -25.95 32.41 -10.88
CA TYR A 679 -26.90 31.32 -10.70
C TYR A 679 -27.45 30.77 -12.02
N ILE A 680 -27.63 31.62 -13.04
CA ILE A 680 -28.05 31.16 -14.38
C ILE A 680 -27.01 30.25 -15.01
N GLU A 681 -25.72 30.61 -14.90
CA GLU A 681 -24.63 29.77 -15.39
C GLU A 681 -24.48 28.50 -14.53
N ALA A 682 -24.68 28.58 -13.22
CA ALA A 682 -24.72 27.41 -12.34
C ALA A 682 -25.84 26.43 -12.74
N ILE A 683 -27.04 26.92 -13.06
CA ILE A 683 -28.17 26.09 -13.52
C ILE A 683 -27.86 25.45 -14.88
N LYS A 684 -27.37 26.24 -15.85
CA LYS A 684 -26.95 25.70 -17.16
C LYS A 684 -25.89 24.60 -17.00
N PHE A 685 -24.90 24.84 -16.14
CA PHE A 685 -23.83 23.90 -15.86
C PHE A 685 -24.35 22.65 -15.12
N LEU A 686 -25.34 22.79 -14.24
CA LEU A 686 -26.02 21.66 -13.60
C LEU A 686 -26.71 20.75 -14.63
N TYR A 687 -27.35 21.33 -15.65
CA TYR A 687 -27.93 20.55 -16.74
C TYR A 687 -26.85 19.86 -17.60
N GLN A 688 -25.71 20.52 -17.85
CA GLN A 688 -24.56 19.89 -18.51
C GLN A 688 -24.02 18.72 -17.68
N MET A 689 -23.93 18.89 -16.36
CA MET A 689 -23.49 17.85 -15.42
C MET A 689 -24.42 16.63 -15.45
N LYS A 690 -25.75 16.86 -15.48
CA LYS A 690 -26.75 15.79 -15.63
C LYS A 690 -26.69 15.11 -17.01
N ALA A 691 -26.53 15.88 -18.08
CA ALA A 691 -26.42 15.35 -19.44
C ALA A 691 -25.14 14.49 -19.60
N ALA A 692 -24.09 14.81 -18.85
CA ALA A 692 -22.86 14.02 -18.75
C ALA A 692 -22.99 12.80 -17.80
N GLY A 693 -24.16 12.53 -17.21
CA GLY A 693 -24.38 11.39 -16.32
C GLY A 693 -23.80 11.57 -14.91
N ILE A 694 -23.33 12.76 -14.54
CA ILE A 694 -22.69 13.02 -13.24
C ILE A 694 -23.74 13.52 -12.24
N GLN A 695 -23.81 12.87 -11.08
CA GLN A 695 -24.69 13.30 -10.00
C GLN A 695 -24.04 14.44 -9.20
N PRO A 696 -24.70 15.59 -9.03
CA PRO A 696 -24.17 16.69 -8.23
C PRO A 696 -24.15 16.32 -6.75
N GLN A 697 -23.22 16.92 -6.00
CA GLN A 697 -23.25 16.80 -4.54
C GLN A 697 -24.54 17.41 -3.99
N GLU A 698 -25.23 16.65 -3.12
CA GLU A 698 -26.54 17.04 -2.58
C GLU A 698 -26.51 18.39 -1.83
N SER A 699 -25.40 18.71 -1.17
CA SER A 699 -25.18 20.00 -0.52
C SER A 699 -25.18 21.17 -1.52
N LEU A 700 -24.53 21.02 -2.68
CA LEU A 700 -24.46 22.05 -3.72
C LEU A 700 -25.81 22.25 -4.42
N LEU A 701 -26.57 21.15 -4.61
CA LEU A 701 -27.95 21.22 -5.10
C LEU A 701 -28.85 22.00 -4.14
N ASN A 702 -28.71 21.75 -2.83
CA ASN A 702 -29.46 22.50 -1.82
C ASN A 702 -29.01 23.97 -1.76
N GLU A 703 -27.72 24.26 -1.84
CA GLU A 703 -27.20 25.64 -1.87
C GLU A 703 -27.72 26.42 -3.09
N LEU A 704 -27.68 25.81 -4.28
CA LEU A 704 -28.26 26.40 -5.49
C LEU A 704 -29.78 26.58 -5.37
N ARG A 705 -30.50 25.60 -4.81
CA ARG A 705 -31.96 25.68 -4.60
C ARG A 705 -32.33 26.81 -3.64
N ILE A 706 -31.58 26.97 -2.55
CA ILE A 706 -31.76 28.06 -1.59
C ILE A 706 -31.45 29.39 -2.28
N ALA A 707 -30.32 29.50 -2.99
CA ALA A 707 -29.94 30.72 -3.69
C ALA A 707 -30.96 31.14 -4.77
N CYS A 708 -31.53 30.17 -5.49
CA CYS A 708 -32.57 30.41 -6.50
C CYS A 708 -33.99 30.59 -5.92
N GLY A 709 -34.24 30.08 -4.71
CA GLY A 709 -35.51 30.23 -3.98
C GLY A 709 -35.57 31.48 -3.08
N SER A 710 -34.42 32.09 -2.81
CA SER A 710 -34.31 33.37 -2.11
C SER A 710 -34.74 34.48 -3.07
N THR A 711 -35.87 35.15 -2.81
CA THR A 711 -36.40 36.28 -3.59
C THR A 711 -35.58 37.56 -3.41
N THR A 712 -34.27 37.49 -3.58
CA THR A 712 -33.33 38.62 -3.66
C THR A 712 -32.54 38.51 -4.96
N LEU A 713 -33.26 38.58 -6.09
CA LEU A 713 -32.71 39.02 -7.36
C LEU A 713 -32.49 40.53 -7.27
N GLU A 714 -31.48 40.96 -6.51
CA GLU A 714 -30.97 42.32 -6.64
C GLU A 714 -30.06 42.36 -7.88
N ASN A 715 -30.56 43.04 -8.91
CA ASN A 715 -29.82 43.42 -10.10
C ASN A 715 -28.45 44.01 -9.73
N LYS A 716 -27.38 43.26 -9.98
CA LYS A 716 -26.04 43.79 -10.24
C LYS A 716 -25.68 43.57 -11.70
N THR A 717 -26.47 44.16 -12.59
CA THR A 717 -25.96 44.59 -13.90
C THR A 717 -25.63 46.06 -13.77
N ASP A 718 -24.39 46.35 -13.41
CA ASP A 718 -23.69 47.56 -13.83
C ASP A 718 -22.18 47.35 -13.72
N GLY A 719 -21.51 47.42 -14.87
CA GLY A 719 -20.08 47.71 -14.96
C GLY A 719 -19.11 46.55 -15.21
N MET A 720 -19.10 45.99 -16.42
CA MET A 720 -17.84 45.57 -17.08
C MET A 720 -17.98 45.77 -18.59
N GLN A 721 -17.38 46.85 -19.08
CA GLN A 721 -17.07 47.04 -20.49
C GLN A 721 -15.98 46.04 -20.92
N ILE A 722 -16.07 45.70 -22.21
CA ILE A 722 -15.29 44.77 -23.04
C ILE A 722 -13.79 44.74 -22.73
#